data_AF-A0AAN4P934-F1
#
_entry.id   AF-A0AAN4P934-F1
#
_cell.length_a   1.000
_cell.length_b   1.000
_cell.length_c   1.000
_cell.angle_alpha   90.00
_cell.angle_beta   90.00
_cell.angle_gamma   90.00
#
_symmetry.space_group_name_H-M   'P 1'
#
loop_
_entity.id
_entity.type
_entity.pdbx_description
1 polymer ?
#
loop_
_entity_poly.entity_id
_entity_poly.type
_entity_poly.pdbx_seq_one_letter_code
_entity_poly.pdbx_strand_id
1 'polypeptide(L)'
;MKIGLRLSLVFAASLCLLGGVIPIKANENTKIRVDKVENLSSDFIMGTDISTVIAQEKSGVEYKDENGNVKDIFDILKENGVNYIRVRVWNNPYDHNGNGYGAGNSDIEKAIEIGKRATAHGMRLLVNFHYSDFWADPGRQVPPKDWTNMNVSEKSEALYQYTKTSLQKIKAAGVDVGMVQVGNETTSSGIAGEAGEERYQLFAAGAKAVREVDASILIAFHFTNPDKTETILNYAKGLSDHHIDYDVFATSYYSFWHGNLDNLTSVLKTVTEKYRKKTLVAETSYAYTLEDGDGQQNVIRTQNQMMVGGYPASVQGQSHALRDVIDAANKASALGIFYWEPAWTPVSSKGKEVNTPIWEKYGSGWASSAAIEYDPNVNQENYGGSEWDNQALFDFTGKALPSLATFKYVYTGLNTNLKYDKNEEAELQESLLSNSSFEEEDLSDYTFNDFIKRRQDTPKTGKYAMNFYNGANDYTTGIERKITLPAGTYQFSAQIQGGDTNGSEDIYAFARAEAVNVQSEKAKLAGWSNWQTAKLNFTLTKETEVTLGVFVKANKGSWGTIDDLLLTREGVDKTKLGTALSSVKEKLAETMHYTKDSLANLKEQVEEAQAILQKDDATQAEIDAECEALQTAIQALVPLENQSSSNVQHEDTKKTKENSNNKEQKGENSHAGLTDSDSSNKNGKSSQTNRNKGTLPTTSDKKLAKTKELLPSTGTSMSYLAGIGVVFLSVFVAVISKKNNQ
;
A
#
# COMPACT_ATOMS: atom_id res chain seq x y z
N MET A 1 -3.11 -33.28 70.32
CA MET A 1 -4.03 -34.39 70.63
C MET A 1 -3.90 -35.42 69.51
N LYS A 2 -3.43 -36.64 69.83
CA LYS A 2 -3.40 -37.92 69.06
C LYS A 2 -3.41 -37.94 67.50
N ILE A 3 -2.36 -38.58 66.95
CA ILE A 3 -2.35 -39.63 65.87
C ILE A 3 -2.75 -39.18 64.43
N GLY A 4 -2.11 -39.61 63.33
CA GLY A 4 -0.87 -40.41 63.15
C GLY A 4 -1.03 -41.65 62.23
N LEU A 5 -0.09 -41.85 61.28
CA LEU A 5 0.02 -42.95 60.29
C LEU A 5 -1.06 -42.93 59.16
N ARG A 6 -0.70 -43.00 57.86
CA ARG A 6 -0.18 -44.14 57.02
C ARG A 6 -1.24 -45.25 56.85
N LEU A 7 -1.45 -45.87 55.67
CA LEU A 7 -0.47 -46.25 54.63
C LEU A 7 -1.09 -46.28 53.21
N SER A 8 -0.24 -46.40 52.19
CA SER A 8 -0.58 -46.47 50.75
C SER A 8 -1.18 -47.82 50.29
N LEU A 9 -1.88 -47.81 49.15
CA LEU A 9 -1.91 -48.95 48.22
C LEU A 9 -1.81 -48.46 46.76
N VAL A 10 -1.29 -49.30 45.87
CA VAL A 10 -1.05 -48.99 44.45
C VAL A 10 -2.04 -49.77 43.59
N PHE A 11 -2.54 -49.13 42.52
CA PHE A 11 -2.92 -49.87 41.31
C PHE A 11 -2.48 -49.08 40.08
N ALA A 12 -1.79 -49.76 39.16
CA ALA A 12 -1.43 -49.23 37.86
C ALA A 12 -2.23 -49.98 36.79
N ALA A 13 -2.76 -49.24 35.81
CA ALA A 13 -3.34 -49.81 34.60
C ALA A 13 -2.96 -48.89 33.43
N SER A 14 -2.15 -49.39 32.51
CA SER A 14 -1.84 -48.69 31.26
C SER A 14 -2.92 -48.99 30.23
N LEU A 15 -3.38 -47.95 29.53
CA LEU A 15 -3.88 -48.12 28.17
C LEU A 15 -3.53 -46.88 27.34
N CYS A 16 -2.82 -47.08 26.24
CA CYS A 16 -2.53 -46.04 25.26
C CYS A 16 -3.62 -46.00 24.19
N LEU A 17 -3.64 -44.90 23.43
CA LEU A 17 -4.33 -44.75 22.14
C LEU A 17 -5.87 -44.86 22.16
N LEU A 18 -6.53 -43.71 21.98
CA LEU A 18 -6.99 -43.35 20.62
C LEU A 18 -7.27 -41.84 20.54
N GLY A 19 -7.18 -41.28 19.34
CA GLY A 19 -7.27 -39.83 19.12
C GLY A 19 -8.72 -39.32 19.21
N GLY A 20 -8.99 -38.48 20.20
CA GLY A 20 -10.22 -37.69 20.29
C GLY A 20 -9.97 -36.24 19.90
N VAL A 21 -9.84 -35.95 18.59
CA VAL A 21 -9.93 -34.57 18.11
C VAL A 21 -11.35 -34.09 18.36
N ILE A 22 -11.55 -33.26 19.39
CA ILE A 22 -12.81 -32.54 19.57
C ILE A 22 -12.86 -31.51 18.43
N PRO A 23 -13.81 -31.60 17.48
CA PRO A 23 -13.94 -30.58 16.47
C PRO A 23 -14.46 -29.32 17.17
N ILE A 24 -13.58 -28.33 17.32
CA ILE A 24 -14.00 -26.96 17.64
C ILE A 24 -14.95 -26.56 16.52
N LYS A 25 -16.24 -26.41 16.84
CA LYS A 25 -17.23 -25.92 15.88
C LYS A 25 -16.86 -24.48 15.54
N ALA A 26 -16.26 -24.29 14.37
CA ALA A 26 -15.91 -22.98 13.86
C ALA A 26 -17.17 -22.09 13.87
N ASN A 27 -17.07 -20.92 14.51
CA ASN A 27 -18.13 -19.93 14.54
C ASN A 27 -18.45 -19.50 13.09
N GLU A 28 -19.74 -19.28 12.78
CA GLU A 28 -20.16 -19.21 11.36
C GLU A 28 -20.17 -17.80 10.76
N ASN A 29 -19.89 -16.77 11.57
CA ASN A 29 -19.79 -15.40 11.09
C ASN A 29 -18.39 -15.10 10.54
N THR A 30 -18.33 -14.74 9.25
CA THR A 30 -17.16 -14.21 8.53
C THR A 30 -15.85 -15.00 8.66
N LYS A 31 -15.91 -16.26 8.22
CA LYS A 31 -14.76 -17.13 7.91
C LYS A 31 -13.89 -16.51 6.79
N ILE A 32 -12.67 -16.05 7.11
CA ILE A 32 -11.68 -15.65 6.09
C ILE A 32 -11.00 -16.84 5.43
N ARG A 33 -10.50 -16.65 4.21
CA ARG A 33 -9.51 -17.49 3.53
C ARG A 33 -8.09 -17.08 3.95
N VAL A 34 -7.24 -18.06 4.19
CA VAL A 34 -5.78 -17.91 4.28
C VAL A 34 -5.15 -19.04 3.48
N ASP A 35 -4.36 -18.72 2.47
CA ASP A 35 -3.64 -19.73 1.70
C ASP A 35 -2.31 -20.07 2.38
N LYS A 36 -2.01 -21.38 2.43
CA LYS A 36 -0.73 -21.87 2.97
C LYS A 36 0.45 -21.23 2.24
N VAL A 37 1.51 -20.94 2.98
CA VAL A 37 2.80 -20.50 2.45
C VAL A 37 3.70 -21.73 2.39
N GLU A 38 4.19 -22.06 1.20
CA GLU A 38 4.91 -23.31 0.99
C GLU A 38 6.35 -23.26 1.48
N ASN A 39 6.80 -24.35 2.10
CA ASN A 39 8.12 -24.50 2.75
C ASN A 39 8.43 -23.45 3.85
N LEU A 40 7.40 -22.79 4.41
CA LEU A 40 7.55 -21.83 5.51
C LEU A 40 8.19 -22.49 6.75
N SER A 41 9.29 -21.93 7.23
CA SER A 41 10.01 -22.43 8.40
C SER A 41 9.20 -22.23 9.70
N SER A 42 9.25 -23.20 10.62
CA SER A 42 8.72 -23.04 11.99
C SER A 42 9.35 -21.89 12.77
N ASP A 43 10.56 -21.51 12.36
CA ASP A 43 11.40 -20.53 13.06
C ASP A 43 11.29 -19.14 12.39
N PHE A 44 10.39 -18.99 11.41
CA PHE A 44 10.12 -17.73 10.73
C PHE A 44 9.52 -16.71 11.70
N ILE A 45 10.05 -15.50 11.69
CA ILE A 45 9.62 -14.41 12.58
C ILE A 45 8.22 -13.95 12.16
N MET A 46 7.25 -14.24 13.02
CA MET A 46 5.88 -13.73 12.98
C MET A 46 5.80 -12.62 14.02
N GLY A 47 6.24 -11.43 13.64
CA GLY A 47 6.44 -10.31 14.53
C GLY A 47 5.30 -9.29 14.51
N THR A 48 5.16 -8.52 15.60
CA THR A 48 4.31 -7.32 15.65
C THR A 48 5.00 -6.18 16.41
N ASP A 49 4.95 -4.95 15.90
CA ASP A 49 5.27 -3.75 16.67
C ASP A 49 4.01 -3.29 17.43
N ILE A 50 4.07 -3.19 18.76
CA ILE A 50 2.92 -2.76 19.60
C ILE A 50 3.34 -1.65 20.56
N SER A 51 4.21 -0.75 20.11
CA SER A 51 4.81 0.28 20.96
C SER A 51 3.80 1.26 21.60
N THR A 52 2.61 1.44 21.01
CA THR A 52 1.54 2.24 21.61
C THR A 52 0.82 1.57 22.79
N VAL A 53 0.94 0.24 22.97
CA VAL A 53 0.05 -0.57 23.84
C VAL A 53 -0.08 0.00 25.26
N ILE A 54 1.03 0.44 25.84
CA ILE A 54 1.09 0.97 27.20
C ILE A 54 0.34 2.31 27.34
N ALA A 55 0.33 3.15 26.28
CA ALA A 55 -0.45 4.39 26.24
C ALA A 55 -1.94 4.12 25.96
N GLN A 56 -2.27 3.10 25.16
CA GLN A 56 -3.66 2.69 24.91
C GLN A 56 -4.33 2.13 26.17
N GLU A 57 -3.66 1.23 26.89
CA GLU A 57 -4.14 0.68 28.16
C GLU A 57 -4.31 1.79 29.22
N LYS A 58 -3.35 2.74 29.31
CA LYS A 58 -3.45 3.91 30.21
C LYS A 58 -4.54 4.90 29.77
N SER A 59 -4.98 4.85 28.51
CA SER A 59 -6.13 5.60 27.98
C SER A 59 -7.49 4.92 28.21
N GLY A 60 -7.49 3.65 28.65
CA GLY A 60 -8.71 2.87 28.90
C GLY A 60 -9.14 1.93 27.75
N VAL A 61 -8.26 1.65 26.79
CA VAL A 61 -8.51 0.63 25.75
C VAL A 61 -8.40 -0.77 26.36
N GLU A 62 -9.37 -1.64 26.04
CA GLU A 62 -9.41 -3.05 26.45
C GLU A 62 -9.43 -3.99 25.23
N TYR A 63 -8.41 -4.83 25.11
CA TYR A 63 -8.30 -5.80 24.02
C TYR A 63 -9.08 -7.10 24.30
N LYS A 64 -9.71 -7.66 23.26
CA LYS A 64 -10.63 -8.81 23.34
C LYS A 64 -10.31 -9.85 22.27
N ASP A 65 -10.49 -11.13 22.59
CA ASP A 65 -10.34 -12.22 21.63
C ASP A 65 -11.46 -12.26 20.56
N GLU A 66 -11.36 -13.16 19.58
CA GLU A 66 -12.37 -13.33 18.51
C GLU A 66 -13.79 -13.65 19.04
N ASN A 67 -13.92 -14.13 20.28
CA ASN A 67 -15.19 -14.42 20.94
C ASN A 67 -15.73 -13.22 21.73
N GLY A 68 -14.91 -12.18 21.94
CA GLY A 68 -15.24 -10.98 22.72
C GLY A 68 -14.80 -11.02 24.19
N ASN A 69 -14.00 -12.00 24.61
CA ASN A 69 -13.47 -12.05 25.97
C ASN A 69 -12.31 -11.06 26.11
N VAL A 70 -12.35 -10.16 27.10
CA VAL A 70 -11.20 -9.30 27.45
C VAL A 70 -10.02 -10.17 27.91
N LYS A 71 -8.83 -9.93 27.36
CA LYS A 71 -7.56 -10.61 27.71
C LYS A 71 -6.40 -9.62 27.68
N ASP A 72 -5.24 -10.02 28.21
CA ASP A 72 -3.98 -9.36 27.84
C ASP A 72 -3.76 -9.57 26.33
N ILE A 73 -3.48 -8.48 25.61
CA ILE A 73 -3.15 -8.51 24.18
C ILE A 73 -1.98 -9.45 23.86
N PHE A 74 -1.00 -9.58 24.75
CA PHE A 74 0.14 -10.48 24.53
C PHE A 74 -0.30 -11.97 24.50
N ASP A 75 -1.35 -12.35 25.24
CA ASP A 75 -1.97 -13.68 25.08
C ASP A 75 -2.71 -13.80 23.73
N ILE A 76 -3.48 -12.78 23.32
CA ILE A 76 -4.23 -12.79 22.05
C ILE A 76 -3.28 -12.93 20.85
N LEU A 77 -2.16 -12.19 20.85
CA LEU A 77 -1.12 -12.29 19.83
C LEU A 77 -0.47 -13.69 19.83
N LYS A 78 -0.16 -14.23 21.01
CA LYS A 78 0.46 -15.55 21.17
C LYS A 78 -0.45 -16.70 20.71
N GLU A 79 -1.74 -16.66 21.06
CA GLU A 79 -2.76 -17.63 20.63
C GLU A 79 -2.97 -17.66 19.10
N ASN A 80 -2.64 -16.54 18.43
CA ASN A 80 -2.70 -16.35 16.98
C ASN A 80 -1.35 -16.56 16.27
N GLY A 81 -0.30 -17.00 16.97
CA GLY A 81 0.95 -17.45 16.36
C GLY A 81 2.07 -16.40 16.28
N VAL A 82 1.89 -15.22 16.87
CA VAL A 82 2.97 -14.24 17.01
C VAL A 82 4.08 -14.82 17.90
N ASN A 83 5.33 -14.66 17.48
CA ASN A 83 6.51 -15.19 18.18
C ASN A 83 7.56 -14.11 18.54
N TYR A 84 7.31 -12.86 18.13
CA TYR A 84 8.24 -11.75 18.30
C TYR A 84 7.48 -10.43 18.50
N ILE A 85 7.98 -9.57 19.39
CA ILE A 85 7.49 -8.21 19.56
C ILE A 85 8.58 -7.23 19.13
N ARG A 86 8.22 -6.19 18.38
CA ARG A 86 9.06 -5.02 18.12
C ARG A 86 8.62 -3.88 19.04
N VAL A 87 9.58 -3.09 19.50
CA VAL A 87 9.31 -1.86 20.23
C VAL A 87 10.24 -0.74 19.75
N ARG A 88 9.68 0.38 19.31
CA ARG A 88 10.46 1.61 19.06
C ARG A 88 10.89 2.25 20.36
N VAL A 89 12.04 2.90 20.32
CA VAL A 89 12.68 3.54 21.47
C VAL A 89 13.22 4.89 21.06
N TRP A 90 12.72 5.91 21.75
CA TRP A 90 13.18 7.29 21.68
C TRP A 90 14.10 7.63 22.86
N ASN A 91 14.98 8.60 22.63
CA ASN A 91 15.97 9.04 23.59
C ASN A 91 15.30 9.73 24.80
N ASN A 92 14.55 10.80 24.57
CA ASN A 92 13.79 11.55 25.56
C ASN A 92 12.51 12.17 24.96
N PRO A 93 11.42 11.38 24.78
CA PRO A 93 10.19 11.78 24.08
C PRO A 93 9.26 12.68 24.92
N TYR A 94 9.84 13.70 25.55
CA TYR A 94 9.17 14.64 26.44
C TYR A 94 9.69 16.07 26.24
N ASP A 95 8.84 17.05 26.51
CA ASP A 95 9.22 18.47 26.60
C ASP A 95 9.99 18.79 27.90
N HIS A 96 10.32 20.07 28.09
CA HIS A 96 11.02 20.56 29.28
C HIS A 96 10.18 20.53 30.58
N ASN A 97 8.88 20.21 30.50
CA ASN A 97 7.95 20.09 31.62
C ASN A 97 7.62 18.62 31.96
N GLY A 98 8.00 17.66 31.10
CA GLY A 98 7.63 16.25 31.21
C GLY A 98 6.33 15.86 30.48
N ASN A 99 5.80 16.72 29.61
CA ASN A 99 4.69 16.39 28.72
C ASN A 99 5.22 15.49 27.58
N GLY A 100 4.60 14.34 27.38
CA GLY A 100 5.05 13.36 26.38
C GLY A 100 4.63 13.72 24.95
N TYR A 101 5.50 13.47 23.98
CA TYR A 101 5.33 13.85 22.57
C TYR A 101 4.26 13.07 21.78
N GLY A 102 3.74 11.96 22.30
CA GLY A 102 2.74 11.13 21.62
C GLY A 102 3.20 9.70 21.31
N ALA A 103 2.38 8.97 20.55
CA ALA A 103 2.64 7.66 19.95
C ALA A 103 3.33 6.62 20.86
N GLY A 104 2.78 6.43 22.06
CA GLY A 104 3.27 5.55 23.10
C GLY A 104 4.17 6.24 24.13
N ASN A 105 4.68 7.44 23.85
CA ASN A 105 5.79 8.10 24.55
C ASN A 105 6.97 7.13 24.72
N SER A 106 7.31 6.40 23.66
CA SER A 106 8.05 5.12 23.71
C SER A 106 9.50 5.26 24.14
N ASP A 107 9.73 5.24 25.45
CA ASP A 107 11.02 5.32 26.13
C ASP A 107 11.52 3.94 26.60
N ILE A 108 12.72 3.93 27.19
CA ILE A 108 13.36 2.72 27.73
C ILE A 108 12.50 2.00 28.78
N GLU A 109 11.79 2.73 29.63
CA GLU A 109 11.04 2.11 30.72
C GLU A 109 9.77 1.43 30.16
N LYS A 110 9.15 1.97 29.10
CA LYS A 110 8.09 1.28 28.34
C LYS A 110 8.62 0.11 27.50
N ALA A 111 9.82 0.22 26.93
CA ALA A 111 10.47 -0.91 26.26
C ALA A 111 10.77 -2.06 27.23
N ILE A 112 11.07 -1.76 28.50
CA ILE A 112 11.19 -2.74 29.59
C ILE A 112 9.82 -3.34 29.97
N GLU A 113 8.77 -2.51 30.06
CA GLU A 113 7.38 -2.94 30.38
C GLU A 113 6.85 -3.91 29.30
N ILE A 114 6.96 -3.54 28.03
CA ILE A 114 6.62 -4.34 26.84
C ILE A 114 7.50 -5.59 26.75
N GLY A 115 8.82 -5.44 26.92
CA GLY A 115 9.78 -6.55 26.84
C GLY A 115 9.56 -7.64 27.88
N LYS A 116 9.17 -7.27 29.10
CA LYS A 116 8.81 -8.23 30.17
C LYS A 116 7.57 -9.03 29.80
N ARG A 117 6.53 -8.38 29.29
CA ARG A 117 5.30 -9.05 28.81
C ARG A 117 5.64 -9.98 27.65
N ALA A 118 6.33 -9.50 26.61
CA ALA A 118 6.80 -10.33 25.50
C ALA A 118 7.50 -11.62 25.98
N THR A 119 8.49 -11.46 26.87
CA THR A 119 9.25 -12.59 27.43
C THR A 119 8.37 -13.55 28.24
N ALA A 120 7.43 -13.03 29.04
CA ALA A 120 6.51 -13.85 29.84
C ALA A 120 5.57 -14.73 29.00
N HIS A 121 5.09 -14.23 27.85
CA HIS A 121 4.29 -14.99 26.89
C HIS A 121 5.15 -15.78 25.86
N GLY A 122 6.46 -15.87 26.09
CA GLY A 122 7.39 -16.63 25.24
C GLY A 122 7.53 -16.05 23.83
N MET A 123 7.66 -14.74 23.73
CA MET A 123 7.97 -13.99 22.51
C MET A 123 9.26 -13.19 22.72
N ARG A 124 10.12 -13.15 21.70
CA ARG A 124 11.39 -12.42 21.77
C ARG A 124 11.18 -10.92 21.50
N LEU A 125 12.08 -10.07 21.96
CA LEU A 125 12.03 -8.62 21.69
C LEU A 125 13.01 -8.20 20.58
N LEU A 126 12.53 -7.36 19.66
CA LEU A 126 13.32 -6.50 18.79
C LEU A 126 13.28 -5.08 19.36
N VAL A 127 14.43 -4.57 19.82
CA VAL A 127 14.55 -3.18 20.30
C VAL A 127 14.95 -2.29 19.13
N ASN A 128 14.06 -1.41 18.69
CA ASN A 128 14.30 -0.45 17.61
C ASN A 128 14.69 0.91 18.22
N PHE A 129 15.98 1.22 18.22
CA PHE A 129 16.46 2.55 18.62
C PHE A 129 16.32 3.52 17.44
N HIS A 130 15.43 4.51 17.56
CA HIS A 130 15.26 5.55 16.54
C HIS A 130 16.43 6.54 16.51
N TYR A 131 17.13 6.73 17.65
CA TYR A 131 18.15 7.76 17.84
C TYR A 131 17.66 9.17 17.51
N SER A 132 16.46 9.45 18.00
CA SER A 132 15.70 10.70 17.97
C SER A 132 14.86 10.73 19.25
N ASP A 133 14.38 11.91 19.65
CA ASP A 133 13.37 12.02 20.70
C ASP A 133 11.94 11.76 20.18
N PHE A 134 11.76 11.68 18.86
CA PHE A 134 10.46 11.44 18.24
C PHE A 134 10.59 10.66 16.92
N TRP A 135 9.57 10.69 16.07
CA TRP A 135 9.54 9.94 14.81
C TRP A 135 10.83 10.06 13.98
N ALA A 136 11.26 8.93 13.42
CA ALA A 136 12.44 8.82 12.58
C ALA A 136 12.11 7.98 11.33
N ASP A 137 12.20 8.62 10.17
CA ASP A 137 11.75 8.16 8.85
C ASP A 137 12.58 8.85 7.72
N PRO A 138 12.30 8.63 6.42
CA PRO A 138 13.07 9.24 5.33
C PRO A 138 12.97 10.77 5.21
N GLY A 139 11.95 11.40 5.80
CA GLY A 139 11.81 12.85 5.91
C GLY A 139 12.33 13.42 7.22
N ARG A 140 12.34 12.62 8.30
CA ARG A 140 12.67 13.04 9.67
C ARG A 140 13.79 12.19 10.27
N GLN A 141 14.93 12.80 10.55
CA GLN A 141 15.98 12.19 11.39
C GLN A 141 16.49 13.25 12.37
N VAL A 142 15.59 13.86 13.14
CA VAL A 142 15.95 14.93 14.09
C VAL A 142 16.88 14.36 15.17
N PRO A 143 18.04 14.98 15.48
CA PRO A 143 18.89 14.52 16.57
C PRO A 143 18.15 14.64 17.92
N PRO A 144 18.41 13.75 18.90
CA PRO A 144 17.94 13.96 20.27
C PRO A 144 18.36 15.32 20.80
N LYS A 145 17.54 15.98 21.64
CA LYS A 145 17.78 17.34 22.15
C LYS A 145 19.20 17.52 22.68
N ASP A 146 19.68 16.56 23.48
CA ASP A 146 21.01 16.54 24.08
C ASP A 146 22.17 16.45 23.07
N TRP A 147 21.93 15.98 21.84
CA TRP A 147 22.93 15.73 20.80
C TRP A 147 22.97 16.82 19.72
N THR A 148 22.06 17.81 19.77
CA THR A 148 21.88 18.85 18.74
C THR A 148 23.16 19.62 18.40
N ASN A 149 24.03 19.85 19.40
CA ASN A 149 25.27 20.61 19.25
C ASN A 149 26.54 19.73 19.18
N MET A 150 26.39 18.40 19.10
CA MET A 150 27.52 17.46 19.02
C MET A 150 27.99 17.28 17.57
N ASN A 151 29.31 17.25 17.36
CA ASN A 151 29.86 16.77 16.09
C ASN A 151 29.72 15.24 15.94
N VAL A 152 29.87 14.70 14.72
CA VAL A 152 29.70 13.27 14.42
C VAL A 152 30.47 12.32 15.36
N SER A 153 31.68 12.70 15.83
CA SER A 153 32.46 11.86 16.74
C SER A 153 31.93 11.90 18.18
N GLU A 154 31.46 13.06 18.66
CA GLU A 154 30.83 13.20 19.98
C GLU A 154 29.48 12.47 19.99
N LYS A 155 28.70 12.65 18.91
CA LYS A 155 27.41 12.00 18.68
C LYS A 155 27.55 10.48 18.56
N SER A 156 28.64 9.98 17.95
CA SER A 156 28.94 8.54 17.88
C SER A 156 29.22 7.94 19.25
N GLU A 157 30.01 8.60 20.10
CA GLU A 157 30.21 8.13 21.49
C GLU A 157 28.90 8.20 22.29
N ALA A 158 28.12 9.28 22.15
CA ALA A 158 26.82 9.43 22.81
C ALA A 158 25.82 8.33 22.38
N LEU A 159 25.77 7.99 21.09
CA LEU A 159 24.95 6.92 20.54
C LEU A 159 25.39 5.55 21.05
N TYR A 160 26.70 5.27 21.05
CA TYR A 160 27.27 4.05 21.61
C TYR A 160 26.93 3.89 23.10
N GLN A 161 27.13 4.93 23.91
CA GLN A 161 26.81 4.90 25.35
C GLN A 161 25.31 4.75 25.62
N TYR A 162 24.46 5.49 24.90
CA TYR A 162 23.01 5.38 25.02
C TYR A 162 22.53 3.97 24.66
N THR A 163 22.99 3.41 23.53
CA THR A 163 22.65 2.04 23.10
C THR A 163 23.09 1.01 24.14
N LYS A 164 24.34 1.11 24.62
CA LYS A 164 24.96 0.17 25.56
C LYS A 164 24.23 0.16 26.90
N THR A 165 24.02 1.34 27.51
CA THR A 165 23.35 1.48 28.80
C THR A 165 21.87 1.08 28.73
N SER A 166 21.18 1.45 27.65
CA SER A 166 19.80 1.07 27.37
C SER A 166 19.61 -0.44 27.25
N LEU A 167 20.43 -1.09 26.42
CA LEU A 167 20.35 -2.54 26.22
C LEU A 167 20.74 -3.31 27.49
N GLN A 168 21.70 -2.78 28.27
CA GLN A 168 22.02 -3.32 29.60
C GLN A 168 20.84 -3.23 30.57
N LYS A 169 20.13 -2.10 30.64
CA LYS A 169 18.88 -1.99 31.45
C LYS A 169 17.84 -3.03 31.01
N ILE A 170 17.58 -3.15 29.72
CA ILE A 170 16.57 -4.07 29.17
C ILE A 170 16.91 -5.53 29.49
N LYS A 171 18.16 -5.96 29.27
CA LYS A 171 18.61 -7.32 29.63
C LYS A 171 18.61 -7.56 31.14
N ALA A 172 19.07 -6.59 31.96
CA ALA A 172 19.05 -6.69 33.42
C ALA A 172 17.62 -6.78 33.99
N ALA A 173 16.63 -6.27 33.26
CA ALA A 173 15.21 -6.39 33.60
C ALA A 173 14.60 -7.76 33.25
N GLY A 174 15.39 -8.70 32.71
CA GLY A 174 15.00 -10.10 32.44
C GLY A 174 14.42 -10.35 31.04
N VAL A 175 14.61 -9.43 30.09
CA VAL A 175 14.00 -9.49 28.75
C VAL A 175 14.83 -10.32 27.77
N ASP A 176 14.17 -11.24 27.03
CA ASP A 176 14.78 -11.95 25.90
C ASP A 176 14.84 -11.06 24.65
N VAL A 177 15.83 -10.16 24.62
CA VAL A 177 16.19 -9.42 23.40
C VAL A 177 16.91 -10.36 22.45
N GLY A 178 16.31 -10.62 21.29
CA GLY A 178 16.92 -11.42 20.22
C GLY A 178 17.49 -10.60 19.08
N MET A 179 17.04 -9.35 18.92
CA MET A 179 17.48 -8.45 17.85
C MET A 179 17.47 -6.99 18.33
N VAL A 180 18.39 -6.18 17.82
CA VAL A 180 18.41 -4.73 17.98
C VAL A 180 18.48 -4.09 16.60
N GLN A 181 17.58 -3.16 16.33
CA GLN A 181 17.57 -2.34 15.12
C GLN A 181 18.21 -0.98 15.45
N VAL A 182 19.25 -0.62 14.70
CA VAL A 182 20.10 0.55 14.92
C VAL A 182 19.69 1.64 13.93
N GLY A 183 18.79 2.53 14.36
CA GLY A 183 18.13 3.54 13.53
C GLY A 183 16.85 3.02 12.87
N ASN A 184 15.91 3.91 12.56
CA ASN A 184 14.68 3.58 11.84
C ASN A 184 14.65 4.24 10.46
N GLU A 185 14.30 3.47 9.43
CA GLU A 185 14.15 3.90 8.02
C GLU A 185 15.22 4.93 7.58
N THR A 186 16.50 4.59 7.79
CA THR A 186 17.68 5.47 7.68
C THR A 186 18.10 5.81 6.23
N THR A 187 17.10 5.91 5.37
CA THR A 187 17.13 6.24 3.94
C THR A 187 17.18 7.75 3.77
N SER A 188 18.03 8.24 2.85
CA SER A 188 18.18 9.68 2.54
C SER A 188 18.65 10.52 3.74
N SER A 189 17.71 10.95 4.58
CA SER A 189 17.88 11.79 5.79
C SER A 189 18.92 11.28 6.79
N GLY A 190 19.17 9.97 6.83
CA GLY A 190 20.28 9.38 7.58
C GLY A 190 19.89 8.87 8.97
N ILE A 191 20.59 9.32 10.01
CA ILE A 191 20.44 8.85 11.38
C ILE A 191 20.91 9.93 12.37
N ALA A 192 20.08 10.26 13.38
CA ALA A 192 20.41 11.25 14.42
C ALA A 192 20.94 12.61 13.89
N GLY A 193 20.37 13.10 12.79
CA GLY A 193 20.74 14.35 12.13
C GLY A 193 21.94 14.29 11.20
N GLU A 194 22.63 13.14 11.11
CA GLU A 194 23.75 12.94 10.18
C GLU A 194 23.30 12.13 8.95
N ALA A 195 23.53 12.70 7.77
CA ALA A 195 23.28 12.04 6.49
C ALA A 195 24.61 11.50 5.91
N GLY A 196 24.82 11.69 4.60
CA GLY A 196 26.14 11.55 3.96
C GLY A 196 26.89 10.26 4.29
N GLU A 197 28.17 10.47 4.61
CA GLU A 197 29.16 9.45 5.02
C GLU A 197 29.18 9.29 6.55
N GLU A 198 28.86 10.37 7.25
CA GLU A 198 28.79 10.52 8.70
C GLU A 198 27.90 9.45 9.34
N ARG A 199 26.82 9.02 8.67
CA ARG A 199 25.94 7.90 9.09
C ARG A 199 26.70 6.61 9.42
N TYR A 200 27.79 6.30 8.70
CA TYR A 200 28.51 5.04 8.87
C TYR A 200 29.31 4.98 10.18
N GLN A 201 29.71 6.13 10.73
CA GLN A 201 30.33 6.23 12.06
C GLN A 201 29.29 5.92 13.15
N LEU A 202 28.08 6.47 13.02
CA LEU A 202 26.95 6.22 13.94
C LEU A 202 26.48 4.75 13.88
N PHE A 203 26.38 4.18 12.68
CA PHE A 203 26.09 2.76 12.48
C PHE A 203 27.13 1.85 13.14
N ALA A 204 28.43 2.12 12.96
CA ALA A 204 29.50 1.37 13.61
C ALA A 204 29.46 1.50 15.15
N ALA A 205 29.16 2.69 15.67
CA ALA A 205 29.05 2.95 17.10
C ALA A 205 27.88 2.18 17.74
N GLY A 206 26.70 2.20 17.11
CA GLY A 206 25.53 1.43 17.56
C GLY A 206 25.77 -0.08 17.50
N ALA A 207 26.34 -0.57 16.40
CA ALA A 207 26.68 -1.99 16.26
C ALA A 207 27.67 -2.47 17.35
N LYS A 208 28.75 -1.71 17.58
CA LYS A 208 29.74 -1.96 18.64
C LYS A 208 29.09 -2.03 20.02
N ALA A 209 28.14 -1.14 20.31
CA ALA A 209 27.41 -1.16 21.57
C ALA A 209 26.62 -2.47 21.78
N VAL A 210 25.93 -2.96 20.74
CA VAL A 210 25.17 -4.22 20.82
C VAL A 210 26.10 -5.41 21.05
N ARG A 211 27.16 -5.55 20.24
CA ARG A 211 28.13 -6.65 20.37
C ARG A 211 28.80 -6.72 21.75
N GLU A 212 29.13 -5.57 22.33
CA GLU A 212 29.75 -5.49 23.67
C GLU A 212 28.79 -5.83 24.82
N VAL A 213 27.47 -5.77 24.60
CA VAL A 213 26.47 -6.15 25.61
C VAL A 213 26.09 -7.62 25.48
N ASP A 214 25.87 -8.10 24.24
CA ASP A 214 25.63 -9.52 23.96
C ASP A 214 25.85 -9.83 22.47
N ALA A 215 26.92 -10.55 22.15
CA ALA A 215 27.27 -10.95 20.80
C ALA A 215 26.29 -11.96 20.15
N SER A 216 25.31 -12.50 20.89
CA SER A 216 24.24 -13.37 20.35
C SER A 216 23.02 -12.60 19.83
N ILE A 217 22.93 -11.29 20.10
CA ILE A 217 21.86 -10.43 19.58
C ILE A 217 22.13 -10.10 18.12
N LEU A 218 21.11 -10.30 17.27
CA LEU A 218 21.15 -9.91 15.87
C LEU A 218 21.12 -8.39 15.72
N ILE A 219 22.05 -7.83 14.96
CA ILE A 219 22.08 -6.39 14.63
C ILE A 219 21.40 -6.17 13.28
N ALA A 220 20.40 -5.29 13.27
CA ALA A 220 19.66 -4.89 12.08
C ALA A 220 19.86 -3.41 11.75
N PHE A 221 20.02 -3.10 10.46
CA PHE A 221 19.85 -1.74 9.92
C PHE A 221 18.56 -1.67 9.11
N HIS A 222 17.80 -0.58 9.29
CA HIS A 222 16.49 -0.41 8.67
C HIS A 222 16.51 0.66 7.59
N PHE A 223 16.00 0.30 6.42
CA PHE A 223 15.81 1.16 5.24
C PHE A 223 14.37 1.03 4.75
N THR A 224 14.03 1.73 3.68
CA THR A 224 12.67 1.72 3.13
C THR A 224 12.69 2.12 1.66
N ASN A 225 11.51 2.28 1.05
CA ASN A 225 11.33 2.40 -0.39
C ASN A 225 12.06 1.32 -1.22
N PRO A 226 11.75 0.02 -1.04
CA PRO A 226 12.31 -1.04 -1.88
C PRO A 226 11.93 -0.90 -3.36
N ASP A 227 10.89 -0.12 -3.70
CA ASP A 227 10.57 0.36 -5.06
C ASP A 227 11.75 1.06 -5.74
N LYS A 228 12.57 1.80 -4.97
CA LYS A 228 13.80 2.43 -5.44
C LYS A 228 14.95 1.43 -5.35
N THR A 229 14.84 0.35 -6.13
CA THR A 229 15.70 -0.85 -6.11
C THR A 229 17.19 -0.51 -6.09
N GLU A 230 17.65 0.43 -6.91
CA GLU A 230 19.05 0.86 -6.94
C GLU A 230 19.45 1.59 -5.64
N THR A 231 18.64 2.55 -5.18
CA THR A 231 18.87 3.33 -3.96
C THR A 231 18.99 2.44 -2.73
N ILE A 232 18.07 1.49 -2.53
CA ILE A 232 18.12 0.59 -1.37
C ILE A 232 19.32 -0.37 -1.42
N LEU A 233 19.69 -0.86 -2.61
CA LEU A 233 20.87 -1.70 -2.80
C LEU A 233 22.20 -0.93 -2.68
N ASN A 234 22.18 0.40 -2.85
CA ASN A 234 23.31 1.28 -2.60
C ASN A 234 23.56 1.50 -1.09
N TYR A 235 22.54 1.50 -0.21
CA TYR A 235 22.79 1.44 1.24
C TYR A 235 23.41 0.11 1.65
N ALA A 236 22.93 -1.01 1.11
CA ALA A 236 23.55 -2.31 1.33
C ALA A 236 25.01 -2.36 0.80
N LYS A 237 25.31 -1.64 -0.29
CA LYS A 237 26.68 -1.44 -0.78
C LYS A 237 27.53 -0.65 0.22
N GLY A 238 27.07 0.53 0.64
CA GLY A 238 27.82 1.42 1.55
C GLY A 238 28.09 0.80 2.92
N LEU A 239 27.13 0.04 3.48
CA LEU A 239 27.34 -0.75 4.69
C LEU A 239 28.44 -1.83 4.51
N SER A 240 28.59 -2.37 3.30
CA SER A 240 29.66 -3.32 2.96
C SER A 240 31.00 -2.62 2.70
N ASP A 241 31.01 -1.48 1.99
CA ASP A 241 32.22 -0.70 1.71
C ASP A 241 32.87 -0.19 3.00
N HIS A 242 32.06 0.24 3.96
CA HIS A 242 32.50 0.72 5.28
C HIS A 242 32.62 -0.39 6.34
N HIS A 243 32.56 -1.66 5.90
CA HIS A 243 32.86 -2.85 6.72
C HIS A 243 32.03 -2.93 8.01
N ILE A 244 30.79 -2.44 7.99
CA ILE A 244 29.94 -2.36 9.19
C ILE A 244 29.57 -3.78 9.66
N ASP A 245 29.71 -4.02 10.97
CA ASP A 245 29.30 -5.27 11.60
C ASP A 245 27.77 -5.28 11.84
N TYR A 246 27.06 -6.11 11.09
CA TYR A 246 25.63 -6.34 11.25
C TYR A 246 25.21 -7.66 10.61
N ASP A 247 24.06 -8.19 11.06
CA ASP A 247 23.56 -9.49 10.63
C ASP A 247 22.39 -9.37 9.65
N VAL A 248 21.53 -8.35 9.82
CA VAL A 248 20.23 -8.21 9.15
C VAL A 248 20.11 -6.89 8.39
N PHE A 249 19.78 -6.95 7.11
CA PHE A 249 19.29 -5.79 6.36
C PHE A 249 17.76 -5.81 6.35
N ALA A 250 17.12 -4.79 6.93
CA ALA A 250 15.67 -4.72 7.05
C ALA A 250 15.09 -3.64 6.12
N THR A 251 13.86 -3.88 5.64
CA THR A 251 13.06 -2.88 4.92
C THR A 251 11.65 -2.78 5.48
N SER A 252 11.03 -1.61 5.45
CA SER A 252 9.56 -1.50 5.47
C SER A 252 8.99 -1.93 4.12
N TYR A 253 7.78 -2.47 4.12
CA TYR A 253 6.98 -2.70 2.92
C TYR A 253 5.51 -2.39 3.19
N TYR A 254 5.02 -1.31 2.59
CA TYR A 254 3.60 -0.96 2.56
C TYR A 254 3.21 -0.91 1.07
N SER A 255 2.35 -1.83 0.60
CA SER A 255 2.05 -1.95 -0.84
C SER A 255 1.34 -0.74 -1.44
N PHE A 256 0.85 0.18 -0.61
CA PHE A 256 0.34 1.49 -1.00
C PHE A 256 1.40 2.40 -1.67
N TRP A 257 2.70 2.15 -1.44
CA TRP A 257 3.79 3.00 -1.90
C TRP A 257 5.05 2.23 -2.35
N HIS A 258 5.32 1.05 -1.78
CA HIS A 258 6.63 0.37 -1.89
C HIS A 258 6.74 -0.61 -3.08
N GLY A 259 5.97 -0.37 -4.13
CA GLY A 259 5.93 -1.22 -5.33
C GLY A 259 5.30 -2.59 -5.06
N ASN A 260 5.68 -3.58 -5.88
CA ASN A 260 5.11 -4.93 -5.83
C ASN A 260 5.99 -5.94 -5.06
N LEU A 261 5.39 -7.11 -4.77
CA LEU A 261 6.00 -8.18 -3.97
C LEU A 261 7.17 -8.89 -4.67
N ASP A 262 7.19 -8.93 -6.00
CA ASP A 262 8.29 -9.54 -6.76
C ASP A 262 9.54 -8.66 -6.68
N ASN A 263 9.39 -7.33 -6.73
CA ASN A 263 10.46 -6.39 -6.45
C ASN A 263 10.96 -6.50 -4.99
N LEU A 264 10.05 -6.56 -4.00
CA LEU A 264 10.43 -6.82 -2.60
C LEU A 264 11.27 -8.11 -2.48
N THR A 265 10.79 -9.21 -3.05
CA THR A 265 11.49 -10.50 -3.06
C THR A 265 12.87 -10.37 -3.73
N SER A 266 12.95 -9.65 -4.85
CA SER A 266 14.19 -9.40 -5.60
C SER A 266 15.22 -8.59 -4.79
N VAL A 267 14.81 -7.49 -4.14
CA VAL A 267 15.68 -6.67 -3.28
C VAL A 267 16.22 -7.50 -2.12
N LEU A 268 15.35 -8.18 -1.37
CA LEU A 268 15.75 -8.96 -0.20
C LEU A 268 16.68 -10.11 -0.60
N LYS A 269 16.34 -10.85 -1.67
CA LYS A 269 17.19 -11.92 -2.20
C LYS A 269 18.55 -11.40 -2.67
N THR A 270 18.59 -10.26 -3.36
CA THR A 270 19.84 -9.64 -3.83
C THR A 270 20.76 -9.30 -2.67
N VAL A 271 20.23 -8.79 -1.55
CA VAL A 271 21.05 -8.50 -0.36
C VAL A 271 21.59 -9.78 0.27
N THR A 272 20.77 -10.84 0.36
CA THR A 272 21.18 -12.15 0.87
C THR A 272 22.25 -12.83 0.01
N GLU A 273 22.13 -12.76 -1.32
CA GLU A 273 23.06 -13.42 -2.25
C GLU A 273 24.34 -12.62 -2.48
N LYS A 274 24.27 -11.29 -2.58
CA LYS A 274 25.41 -10.41 -2.89
C LYS A 274 26.23 -10.04 -1.65
N TYR A 275 25.58 -9.56 -0.60
CA TYR A 275 26.24 -9.03 0.61
C TYR A 275 26.27 -10.03 1.78
N ARG A 276 25.68 -11.23 1.61
CA ARG A 276 25.70 -12.34 2.58
C ARG A 276 25.09 -12.00 3.94
N LYS A 277 24.12 -11.10 3.96
CA LYS A 277 23.34 -10.71 5.15
C LYS A 277 22.02 -11.45 5.20
N LYS A 278 21.46 -11.57 6.40
CA LYS A 278 20.06 -11.96 6.60
C LYS A 278 19.16 -10.78 6.21
N THR A 279 17.90 -11.05 5.93
CA THR A 279 16.92 -10.03 5.54
C THR A 279 15.64 -10.11 6.37
N LEU A 280 14.88 -9.03 6.43
CA LEU A 280 13.68 -8.89 7.26
C LEU A 280 12.74 -7.83 6.65
N VAL A 281 11.42 -8.05 6.73
CA VAL A 281 10.46 -6.95 6.60
C VAL A 281 10.18 -6.40 8.00
N ALA A 282 10.74 -5.25 8.35
CA ALA A 282 10.65 -4.72 9.72
C ALA A 282 9.36 -3.94 10.00
N GLU A 283 8.65 -3.52 8.95
CA GLU A 283 7.31 -2.92 9.05
C GLU A 283 6.44 -3.29 7.83
N THR A 284 5.18 -3.63 8.08
CA THR A 284 4.11 -3.78 7.06
C THR A 284 2.76 -3.60 7.75
N SER A 285 1.77 -3.05 7.06
CA SER A 285 0.37 -3.00 7.52
C SER A 285 -0.59 -3.00 6.33
N TYR A 286 -1.88 -3.23 6.57
CA TYR A 286 -2.92 -3.08 5.55
C TYR A 286 -4.26 -2.67 6.15
N ALA A 287 -5.04 -1.86 5.44
CA ALA A 287 -6.32 -1.36 5.92
C ALA A 287 -7.44 -2.42 5.80
N TYR A 288 -8.20 -2.63 6.88
CA TYR A 288 -9.39 -3.49 6.90
C TYR A 288 -10.69 -2.72 6.62
N THR A 289 -10.66 -1.39 6.71
CA THR A 289 -11.77 -0.47 6.43
C THR A 289 -11.23 0.87 5.93
N LEU A 290 -12.08 1.73 5.36
CA LEU A 290 -11.75 3.14 5.06
C LEU A 290 -12.41 4.11 6.05
N GLU A 291 -13.12 3.59 7.05
CA GLU A 291 -13.68 4.38 8.15
C GLU A 291 -12.57 4.89 9.08
N ASP A 292 -12.78 6.07 9.67
CA ASP A 292 -12.01 6.62 10.78
C ASP A 292 -12.73 6.27 12.09
N GLY A 293 -12.02 5.62 13.02
CA GLY A 293 -12.58 5.17 14.29
C GLY A 293 -12.46 6.16 15.45
N ASP A 294 -11.64 7.21 15.37
CA ASP A 294 -11.26 8.06 16.52
C ASP A 294 -11.40 9.59 16.31
N GLY A 295 -11.56 10.04 15.05
CA GLY A 295 -11.69 11.43 14.64
C GLY A 295 -10.40 12.07 14.11
N GLN A 296 -9.28 11.33 14.10
CA GLN A 296 -8.06 11.71 13.40
C GLN A 296 -8.01 11.02 12.02
N GLN A 297 -7.52 11.75 11.02
CA GLN A 297 -7.59 11.30 9.62
C GLN A 297 -6.52 10.22 9.32
N ASN A 298 -6.94 8.96 9.21
CA ASN A 298 -6.10 7.84 8.80
C ASN A 298 -5.28 8.12 7.51
N VAL A 299 -4.04 7.59 7.46
CA VAL A 299 -3.15 7.77 6.30
C VAL A 299 -3.68 7.05 5.06
N ILE A 300 -4.30 5.88 5.22
CA ILE A 300 -5.04 5.16 4.17
C ILE A 300 -6.53 5.43 4.34
N ARG A 301 -7.15 6.10 3.37
CA ARG A 301 -8.54 6.62 3.48
C ARG A 301 -9.31 6.69 2.17
N THR A 302 -8.69 6.33 1.05
CA THR A 302 -9.31 6.38 -0.29
C THR A 302 -9.38 4.99 -0.92
N GLN A 303 -10.40 4.76 -1.76
CA GLN A 303 -10.45 3.53 -2.56
C GLN A 303 -9.26 3.46 -3.54
N ASN A 304 -8.73 4.59 -4.01
CA ASN A 304 -7.55 4.60 -4.88
C ASN A 304 -6.33 4.00 -4.19
N GLN A 305 -6.04 4.39 -2.94
CA GLN A 305 -4.97 3.76 -2.15
C GLN A 305 -5.18 2.24 -2.00
N MET A 306 -6.42 1.77 -1.81
CA MET A 306 -6.70 0.34 -1.77
C MET A 306 -6.42 -0.37 -3.09
N MET A 307 -6.78 0.27 -4.22
CA MET A 307 -6.42 -0.23 -5.54
C MET A 307 -4.89 -0.35 -5.67
N VAL A 308 -4.13 0.69 -5.29
CA VAL A 308 -2.65 0.65 -5.29
C VAL A 308 -2.12 -0.48 -4.42
N GLY A 309 -2.64 -0.63 -3.20
CA GLY A 309 -2.21 -1.66 -2.27
C GLY A 309 -2.53 -3.10 -2.69
N GLY A 310 -3.34 -3.31 -3.73
CA GLY A 310 -3.62 -4.61 -4.36
C GLY A 310 -4.80 -5.41 -3.81
N TYR A 311 -5.42 -5.02 -2.69
CA TYR A 311 -6.51 -5.74 -2.05
C TYR A 311 -7.63 -4.80 -1.57
N PRO A 312 -8.89 -5.23 -1.48
CA PRO A 312 -9.98 -4.35 -1.03
C PRO A 312 -9.88 -4.08 0.48
N ALA A 313 -10.24 -2.86 0.92
CA ALA A 313 -10.38 -2.51 2.34
C ALA A 313 -11.41 -3.40 3.02
N SER A 314 -10.92 -4.46 3.63
CA SER A 314 -11.70 -5.53 4.23
C SER A 314 -10.78 -6.40 5.08
N VAL A 315 -11.34 -7.08 6.09
CA VAL A 315 -10.63 -8.09 6.89
C VAL A 315 -10.01 -9.18 5.99
N GLN A 316 -10.66 -9.51 4.88
CA GLN A 316 -10.14 -10.50 3.92
C GLN A 316 -8.96 -9.98 3.10
N GLY A 317 -9.02 -8.74 2.61
CA GLY A 317 -7.94 -8.09 1.89
C GLY A 317 -6.70 -7.87 2.77
N GLN A 318 -6.90 -7.44 4.02
CA GLN A 318 -5.85 -7.34 5.03
C GLN A 318 -5.19 -8.69 5.32
N SER A 319 -5.98 -9.77 5.41
CA SER A 319 -5.45 -11.13 5.56
C SER A 319 -4.62 -11.59 4.34
N HIS A 320 -5.10 -11.33 3.11
CA HIS A 320 -4.35 -11.65 1.90
C HIS A 320 -3.05 -10.85 1.79
N ALA A 321 -3.07 -9.53 2.05
CA ALA A 321 -1.88 -8.69 2.06
C ALA A 321 -0.82 -9.20 3.05
N LEU A 322 -1.20 -9.51 4.30
CA LEU A 322 -0.31 -10.08 5.31
C LEU A 322 0.24 -11.45 4.87
N ARG A 323 -0.63 -12.35 4.38
CA ARG A 323 -0.23 -13.68 3.87
C ARG A 323 0.77 -13.59 2.72
N ASP A 324 0.56 -12.68 1.78
CA ASP A 324 1.40 -12.54 0.59
C ASP A 324 2.73 -11.83 0.88
N VAL A 325 2.78 -10.90 1.85
CA VAL A 325 4.06 -10.35 2.36
C VAL A 325 4.88 -11.41 3.10
N ILE A 326 4.23 -12.29 3.88
CA ILE A 326 4.89 -13.47 4.48
C ILE A 326 5.45 -14.39 3.37
N ASP A 327 4.67 -14.66 2.32
CA ASP A 327 5.08 -15.50 1.18
C ASP A 327 6.27 -14.89 0.40
N ALA A 328 6.25 -13.58 0.13
CA ALA A 328 7.35 -12.85 -0.52
C ALA A 328 8.65 -12.86 0.31
N ALA A 329 8.54 -12.60 1.61
CA ALA A 329 9.68 -12.67 2.53
C ALA A 329 10.25 -14.11 2.63
N ASN A 330 9.38 -15.12 2.68
CA ASN A 330 9.76 -16.54 2.69
C ASN A 330 10.47 -16.94 1.39
N LYS A 331 9.96 -16.52 0.22
CA LYS A 331 10.61 -16.72 -1.10
C LYS A 331 12.00 -16.08 -1.18
N ALA A 332 12.22 -14.96 -0.49
CA ALA A 332 13.53 -14.31 -0.38
C ALA A 332 14.48 -14.96 0.64
N SER A 333 14.04 -15.98 1.38
CA SER A 333 14.76 -16.54 2.54
C SER A 333 15.05 -15.51 3.65
N ALA A 334 14.17 -14.52 3.80
CA ALA A 334 14.21 -13.58 4.92
C ALA A 334 13.90 -14.29 6.25
N LEU A 335 14.33 -13.70 7.38
CA LEU A 335 14.06 -14.22 8.73
C LEU A 335 12.58 -14.20 9.08
N GLY A 336 11.84 -13.23 8.53
CA GLY A 336 10.41 -13.09 8.72
C GLY A 336 9.94 -11.66 8.51
N ILE A 337 8.80 -11.33 9.13
CA ILE A 337 8.13 -10.03 8.98
C ILE A 337 7.66 -9.49 10.34
N PHE A 338 7.46 -8.18 10.43
CA PHE A 338 6.80 -7.51 11.55
C PHE A 338 5.61 -6.67 11.06
N TYR A 339 4.41 -6.98 11.54
CA TYR A 339 3.24 -6.13 11.32
C TYR A 339 3.33 -4.89 12.22
N TRP A 340 3.16 -3.70 11.66
CA TRP A 340 3.31 -2.44 12.37
C TRP A 340 1.99 -2.01 13.04
N GLU A 341 2.06 -1.74 14.35
CA GLU A 341 0.96 -1.27 15.21
C GLU A 341 -0.41 -1.93 14.93
N PRO A 342 -0.52 -3.28 14.97
CA PRO A 342 -1.77 -3.99 14.72
C PRO A 342 -2.84 -3.72 15.79
N ALA A 343 -2.56 -2.90 16.80
CA ALA A 343 -3.41 -2.69 17.96
C ALA A 343 -3.59 -1.20 18.32
N TRP A 344 -3.23 -0.28 17.42
CA TRP A 344 -3.42 1.16 17.61
C TRP A 344 -4.86 1.60 17.33
N THR A 345 -5.79 0.99 18.07
CA THR A 345 -7.23 1.22 18.01
C THR A 345 -7.63 2.58 18.62
N PRO A 346 -8.83 3.09 18.32
CA PRO A 346 -9.37 4.32 18.90
C PRO A 346 -9.42 4.27 20.44
N VAL A 347 -9.11 5.40 21.09
CA VAL A 347 -9.36 5.55 22.54
C VAL A 347 -10.86 5.64 22.86
N SER A 348 -11.66 6.20 21.95
CA SER A 348 -13.12 6.05 21.91
C SER A 348 -13.71 6.51 20.57
N SER A 349 -14.88 6.01 20.18
CA SER A 349 -15.57 6.44 18.95
C SER A 349 -16.31 7.79 19.07
N LYS A 350 -15.79 8.74 19.85
CA LYS A 350 -16.43 10.03 20.17
C LYS A 350 -15.83 11.23 19.42
N GLY A 351 -14.85 11.00 18.56
CA GLY A 351 -14.23 12.03 17.72
C GLY A 351 -13.18 12.90 18.43
N LYS A 352 -12.44 13.66 17.61
CA LYS A 352 -11.25 14.42 17.99
C LYS A 352 -11.43 15.33 19.19
N GLU A 353 -12.54 16.07 19.30
CA GLU A 353 -12.79 16.98 20.44
C GLU A 353 -12.81 16.26 21.80
N VAL A 354 -13.41 15.07 21.85
CA VAL A 354 -13.55 14.29 23.11
C VAL A 354 -12.29 13.48 23.41
N ASN A 355 -11.59 13.04 22.37
CA ASN A 355 -10.42 12.18 22.50
C ASN A 355 -9.11 12.97 22.71
N THR A 356 -8.99 14.21 22.23
CA THR A 356 -7.75 15.02 22.35
C THR A 356 -7.21 15.12 23.79
N PRO A 357 -8.03 15.38 24.84
CA PRO A 357 -7.54 15.41 26.22
C PRO A 357 -7.01 14.05 26.75
N ILE A 358 -7.33 12.94 26.07
CA ILE A 358 -6.82 11.60 26.37
C ILE A 358 -5.47 11.40 25.67
N TRP A 359 -5.40 11.76 24.38
CA TRP A 359 -4.16 11.68 23.57
C TRP A 359 -3.05 12.55 24.14
N GLU A 360 -3.32 13.82 24.46
CA GLU A 360 -2.37 14.74 25.10
C GLU A 360 -1.82 14.18 26.42
N LYS A 361 -2.70 13.60 27.25
CA LYS A 361 -2.36 13.17 28.61
C LYS A 361 -1.52 11.88 28.65
N TYR A 362 -1.80 10.93 27.76
CA TYR A 362 -1.17 9.60 27.80
C TYR A 362 -0.23 9.32 26.63
N GLY A 363 -0.26 10.14 25.57
CA GLY A 363 0.45 9.93 24.32
C GLY A 363 -0.10 8.77 23.48
N SER A 364 -1.43 8.58 23.47
CA SER A 364 -2.10 7.49 22.72
C SER A 364 -2.52 7.86 21.30
N GLY A 365 -2.43 9.13 20.93
CA GLY A 365 -2.49 9.61 19.54
C GLY A 365 -1.10 9.76 18.93
N TRP A 366 -0.96 10.02 17.62
CA TRP A 366 0.30 9.95 16.88
C TRP A 366 1.32 11.03 17.29
N ALA A 367 0.81 12.19 17.71
CA ALA A 367 1.55 13.30 18.27
C ALA A 367 0.68 14.08 19.25
N SER A 368 1.30 14.71 20.25
CA SER A 368 0.71 15.71 21.13
C SER A 368 1.19 17.12 20.76
N SER A 369 0.52 18.13 21.31
CA SER A 369 0.94 19.53 21.24
C SER A 369 2.38 19.77 21.75
N ALA A 370 2.90 18.91 22.63
CA ALA A 370 4.24 19.02 23.19
C ALA A 370 5.37 18.69 22.18
N ALA A 371 5.06 17.96 21.10
CA ALA A 371 6.05 17.61 20.07
C ALA A 371 6.44 18.78 19.13
N ILE A 372 5.65 19.86 19.12
CA ILE A 372 5.79 21.01 18.21
C ILE A 372 7.13 21.76 18.40
N GLU A 373 7.70 21.77 19.62
CA GLU A 373 9.03 22.36 19.86
C GLU A 373 10.20 21.51 19.30
N TYR A 374 9.94 20.27 18.85
CA TYR A 374 10.97 19.29 18.50
C TYR A 374 10.91 18.82 17.04
N ASP A 375 9.75 18.39 16.55
CA ASP A 375 9.55 17.99 15.14
C ASP A 375 8.81 19.11 14.40
N PRO A 376 9.45 19.84 13.46
CA PRO A 376 8.82 20.94 12.72
C PRO A 376 7.70 20.47 11.79
N ASN A 377 7.52 19.17 11.60
CA ASN A 377 6.39 18.58 10.88
C ASN A 377 5.15 18.42 11.77
N VAL A 378 5.25 18.61 13.09
CA VAL A 378 4.09 18.68 14.00
C VAL A 378 3.69 20.15 14.19
N ASN A 379 2.40 20.44 14.01
CA ASN A 379 1.84 21.77 14.17
C ASN A 379 0.45 21.71 14.81
N GLN A 380 -0.14 22.87 15.09
CA GLN A 380 -1.43 23.00 15.80
C GLN A 380 -2.64 22.38 15.08
N GLU A 381 -2.50 21.96 13.83
CA GLU A 381 -3.59 21.45 12.99
C GLU A 381 -3.52 19.93 12.81
N ASN A 382 -2.31 19.34 12.80
CA ASN A 382 -2.12 17.92 12.48
C ASN A 382 -1.95 16.98 13.69
N TYR A 383 -1.45 17.44 14.85
CA TYR A 383 -1.36 16.58 16.04
C TYR A 383 -2.75 16.03 16.45
N GLY A 384 -2.81 14.83 17.02
CA GLY A 384 -4.08 14.16 17.30
C GLY A 384 -3.94 12.65 17.48
N GLY A 385 -5.02 11.93 17.15
CA GLY A 385 -5.26 10.50 17.43
C GLY A 385 -4.44 9.51 16.62
N SER A 386 -4.96 8.29 16.48
CA SER A 386 -4.36 7.32 15.56
C SER A 386 -4.45 7.83 14.11
N GLU A 387 -3.48 7.49 13.28
CA GLU A 387 -3.61 7.63 11.82
C GLU A 387 -3.55 6.26 11.12
N TRP A 388 -3.65 5.18 11.91
CA TRP A 388 -3.56 3.78 11.50
C TRP A 388 -4.61 2.86 12.15
N ASP A 389 -5.64 3.39 12.83
CA ASP A 389 -6.65 2.55 13.49
C ASP A 389 -7.39 1.64 12.51
N ASN A 390 -7.62 2.10 11.28
CA ASN A 390 -8.21 1.29 10.22
C ASN A 390 -7.28 0.22 9.64
N GLN A 391 -6.01 0.19 10.08
CA GLN A 391 -5.00 -0.82 9.72
C GLN A 391 -4.70 -1.80 10.86
N ALA A 392 -5.36 -1.67 12.01
CA ALA A 392 -5.25 -2.62 13.11
C ALA A 392 -5.74 -4.03 12.72
N LEU A 393 -5.25 -5.05 13.43
CA LEU A 393 -5.77 -6.43 13.43
C LEU A 393 -6.83 -6.63 14.53
N PHE A 394 -7.34 -5.53 15.09
CA PHE A 394 -8.42 -5.43 16.06
C PHE A 394 -9.41 -4.35 15.58
N ASP A 395 -10.71 -4.53 15.82
CA ASP A 395 -11.72 -3.53 15.49
C ASP A 395 -11.68 -2.30 16.42
N PHE A 396 -12.45 -1.27 16.08
CA PHE A 396 -12.56 -0.03 16.86
C PHE A 396 -13.06 -0.21 18.31
N THR A 397 -13.49 -1.41 18.70
CA THR A 397 -13.87 -1.76 20.08
C THR A 397 -12.77 -2.54 20.82
N GLY A 398 -11.59 -2.69 20.21
CA GLY A 398 -10.47 -3.48 20.72
C GLY A 398 -10.64 -4.98 20.53
N LYS A 399 -11.53 -5.46 19.65
CA LYS A 399 -11.77 -6.90 19.47
C LYS A 399 -10.99 -7.46 18.28
N ALA A 400 -10.27 -8.57 18.48
CA ALA A 400 -9.47 -9.22 17.44
C ALA A 400 -10.29 -9.51 16.17
N LEU A 401 -9.77 -9.06 15.03
CA LEU A 401 -10.29 -9.36 13.72
C LEU A 401 -9.82 -10.76 13.28
N PRO A 402 -10.61 -11.51 12.50
CA PRO A 402 -10.18 -12.80 11.92
C PRO A 402 -8.86 -12.74 11.14
N SER A 403 -8.49 -11.57 10.60
CA SER A 403 -7.20 -11.32 9.94
C SER A 403 -5.99 -11.54 10.85
N LEU A 404 -6.13 -11.36 12.18
CA LEU A 404 -5.04 -11.62 13.13
C LEU A 404 -4.58 -13.09 13.09
N ALA A 405 -5.51 -14.03 12.86
CA ALA A 405 -5.19 -15.45 12.82
C ALA A 405 -4.37 -15.87 11.57
N THR A 406 -4.11 -14.94 10.63
CA THR A 406 -3.27 -15.18 9.44
C THR A 406 -1.89 -15.73 9.82
N PHE A 407 -1.22 -15.15 10.84
CA PHE A 407 0.10 -15.59 11.34
C PHE A 407 0.18 -17.10 11.66
N LYS A 408 -0.93 -17.68 12.11
CA LYS A 408 -1.10 -19.11 12.44
C LYS A 408 -1.55 -19.94 11.24
N TYR A 409 -2.49 -19.43 10.44
CA TYR A 409 -3.06 -20.19 9.34
C TYR A 409 -2.19 -20.21 8.07
N VAL A 410 -1.19 -19.34 7.91
CA VAL A 410 -0.20 -19.48 6.80
C VAL A 410 0.57 -20.81 6.81
N TYR A 411 0.68 -21.49 7.96
CA TYR A 411 1.33 -22.81 8.05
C TYR A 411 0.45 -23.97 7.56
N THR A 412 -0.88 -23.81 7.56
CA THR A 412 -1.84 -24.91 7.36
C THR A 412 -2.84 -24.69 6.23
N GLY A 413 -3.10 -23.43 5.89
CA GLY A 413 -4.27 -23.01 5.12
C GLY A 413 -5.55 -22.96 5.97
N LEU A 414 -6.47 -22.09 5.58
CA LEU A 414 -7.81 -21.94 6.16
C LEU A 414 -8.80 -21.55 5.05
N ASN A 415 -9.95 -22.24 4.98
CA ASN A 415 -11.07 -21.94 4.05
C ASN A 415 -10.64 -21.66 2.59
N THR A 416 -9.63 -22.38 2.09
CA THR A 416 -9.03 -22.19 0.75
C THR A 416 -10.00 -22.42 -0.42
N ASN A 417 -11.20 -22.92 -0.13
CA ASN A 417 -12.33 -23.07 -1.04
C ASN A 417 -13.16 -21.79 -1.28
N LEU A 418 -12.93 -20.71 -0.53
CA LEU A 418 -13.56 -19.40 -0.76
C LEU A 418 -12.87 -18.66 -1.91
N LYS A 419 -13.46 -17.57 -2.44
CA LYS A 419 -12.78 -16.73 -3.45
C LYS A 419 -11.49 -16.13 -2.86
N TYR A 420 -10.38 -16.21 -3.59
CA TYR A 420 -9.23 -15.34 -3.31
C TYR A 420 -9.59 -13.93 -3.81
N ASP A 421 -9.90 -13.03 -2.88
CA ASP A 421 -10.25 -11.65 -3.15
C ASP A 421 -8.98 -10.77 -3.16
N LYS A 422 -8.41 -10.62 -4.35
CA LYS A 422 -7.45 -9.57 -4.74
C LYS A 422 -8.26 -8.50 -5.49
N ASN A 423 -7.79 -7.25 -5.51
CA ASN A 423 -8.27 -6.33 -6.55
C ASN A 423 -7.87 -6.90 -7.92
N GLU A 424 -8.71 -6.69 -8.94
CA GLU A 424 -8.26 -6.91 -10.32
C GLU A 424 -7.06 -6.00 -10.60
N GLU A 425 -6.17 -6.40 -11.51
CA GLU A 425 -4.98 -5.63 -11.86
C GLU A 425 -5.40 -4.38 -12.64
N ALA A 426 -5.78 -3.35 -11.90
CA ALA A 426 -5.81 -2.00 -12.38
C ALA A 426 -4.40 -1.64 -12.84
N GLU A 427 -4.29 -1.11 -14.06
CA GLU A 427 -3.14 -0.30 -14.43
C GLU A 427 -3.19 0.96 -13.58
N LEU A 428 -2.44 0.95 -12.48
CA LEU A 428 -2.40 1.98 -11.45
C LEU A 428 -1.61 3.19 -11.96
N GLN A 429 -2.23 3.91 -12.88
CA GLN A 429 -1.69 5.14 -13.44
C GLN A 429 -2.02 6.28 -12.47
N GLU A 430 -1.01 6.83 -11.80
CA GLU A 430 -1.15 8.02 -10.97
C GLU A 430 -1.70 9.20 -11.79
N SER A 431 -2.43 10.10 -11.13
CA SER A 431 -2.90 11.32 -11.78
C SER A 431 -1.72 12.22 -12.10
N LEU A 432 -1.55 12.55 -13.37
CA LEU A 432 -0.59 13.55 -13.84
C LEU A 432 -0.96 14.99 -13.42
N LEU A 433 -2.03 15.16 -12.62
CA LEU A 433 -2.47 16.45 -12.08
C LEU A 433 -2.10 16.58 -10.59
N SER A 434 -1.41 17.65 -10.24
CA SER A 434 -1.31 18.18 -8.88
C SER A 434 -2.70 18.50 -8.29
N ASN A 435 -2.86 18.34 -6.98
CA ASN A 435 -4.07 18.72 -6.22
C ASN A 435 -5.39 18.32 -6.93
N SER A 436 -5.51 17.06 -7.36
CA SER A 436 -6.57 16.66 -8.30
C SER A 436 -7.93 16.36 -7.63
N SER A 437 -7.93 16.15 -6.31
CA SER A 437 -9.12 16.09 -5.45
C SER A 437 -9.23 17.31 -4.51
N PHE A 438 -8.64 18.45 -4.87
CA PHE A 438 -8.81 19.76 -4.20
C PHE A 438 -8.47 19.81 -2.69
N GLU A 439 -7.71 18.84 -2.19
CA GLU A 439 -7.30 18.73 -0.78
C GLU A 439 -6.32 19.82 -0.35
N GLU A 440 -5.44 20.29 -1.24
CA GLU A 440 -4.53 21.40 -0.95
C GLU A 440 -5.25 22.75 -1.05
N GLU A 441 -4.84 23.73 -0.23
CA GLU A 441 -5.40 25.09 -0.26
C GLU A 441 -4.99 25.87 -1.53
N ASP A 442 -3.85 25.53 -2.13
CA ASP A 442 -3.39 26.14 -3.36
C ASP A 442 -4.18 25.60 -4.57
N LEU A 443 -5.01 26.49 -5.12
CA LEU A 443 -5.78 26.28 -6.34
C LEU A 443 -5.25 27.12 -7.52
N SER A 444 -4.03 27.66 -7.46
CA SER A 444 -3.47 28.53 -8.51
C SER A 444 -3.34 27.87 -9.89
N ASP A 445 -3.22 26.54 -9.92
CA ASP A 445 -3.32 25.72 -11.13
C ASP A 445 -4.72 25.77 -11.80
N TYR A 446 -5.78 26.11 -11.05
CA TYR A 446 -7.17 26.01 -11.45
C TYR A 446 -7.83 27.38 -11.69
N THR A 447 -8.48 27.53 -12.85
CA THR A 447 -9.34 28.65 -13.21
C THR A 447 -10.81 28.28 -13.06
N PHE A 448 -11.57 29.11 -12.35
CA PHE A 448 -13.02 28.98 -12.14
C PHE A 448 -13.64 30.36 -11.82
N ASN A 449 -14.97 30.44 -11.69
CA ASN A 449 -15.69 31.69 -11.39
C ASN A 449 -16.51 31.62 -10.10
N ASP A 450 -17.08 32.74 -9.65
CA ASP A 450 -17.79 32.91 -8.36
C ASP A 450 -18.93 31.92 -8.07
N PHE A 451 -19.42 31.19 -9.07
CA PHE A 451 -20.42 30.12 -8.90
C PHE A 451 -19.81 28.81 -8.36
N ILE A 452 -18.50 28.61 -8.50
CA ILE A 452 -17.71 27.50 -7.92
C ILE A 452 -17.10 27.95 -6.59
N LYS A 453 -17.16 27.09 -5.57
CA LYS A 453 -16.46 27.29 -4.28
C LYS A 453 -15.93 25.96 -3.74
N ARG A 454 -14.64 25.92 -3.36
CA ARG A 454 -14.06 24.83 -2.54
C ARG A 454 -14.81 24.75 -1.22
N ARG A 455 -15.30 23.56 -0.85
CA ARG A 455 -16.03 23.31 0.41
C ARG A 455 -15.79 21.89 0.93
N GLN A 456 -16.05 21.71 2.23
CA GLN A 456 -16.17 20.41 2.89
C GLN A 456 -17.60 19.82 2.76
N ASP A 457 -18.31 20.18 1.68
CA ASP A 457 -19.76 20.01 1.53
C ASP A 457 -20.06 18.88 0.53
N THR A 458 -19.92 17.65 1.01
CA THR A 458 -19.91 16.39 0.24
C THR A 458 -18.83 16.30 -0.85
N PRO A 459 -17.55 16.16 -0.47
CA PRO A 459 -16.53 15.60 -1.35
C PRO A 459 -16.80 14.12 -1.68
N LYS A 460 -16.13 13.62 -2.71
CA LYS A 460 -16.10 12.23 -3.17
C LYS A 460 -15.01 11.45 -2.44
N THR A 461 -13.83 12.04 -2.30
CA THR A 461 -12.76 11.57 -1.42
C THR A 461 -12.13 12.75 -0.67
N GLY A 462 -11.45 12.49 0.45
CA GLY A 462 -10.82 13.56 1.22
C GLY A 462 -11.80 14.44 1.99
N LYS A 463 -11.42 15.70 2.18
CA LYS A 463 -12.11 16.74 2.95
C LYS A 463 -12.75 17.82 2.09
N TYR A 464 -12.27 18.09 0.87
CA TYR A 464 -12.70 19.24 0.06
C TYR A 464 -13.08 18.88 -1.38
N ALA A 465 -14.06 19.59 -1.93
CA ALA A 465 -14.43 19.49 -3.34
C ALA A 465 -14.98 20.82 -3.89
N MET A 466 -15.20 20.89 -5.20
CA MET A 466 -15.56 22.11 -5.93
C MET A 466 -17.06 22.19 -6.20
N ASN A 467 -17.81 22.79 -5.27
CA ASN A 467 -19.26 22.91 -5.32
C ASN A 467 -19.69 24.05 -6.26
N PHE A 468 -20.59 23.77 -7.21
CA PHE A 468 -21.23 24.78 -8.08
C PHE A 468 -22.67 25.08 -7.65
N TYR A 469 -23.04 26.37 -7.61
CA TYR A 469 -24.41 26.82 -7.37
C TYR A 469 -24.70 28.25 -7.86
N ASN A 470 -25.89 28.48 -8.41
CA ASN A 470 -26.45 29.83 -8.55
C ASN A 470 -27.97 29.85 -8.29
N GLY A 471 -28.41 30.55 -7.25
CA GLY A 471 -29.83 30.77 -6.94
C GLY A 471 -30.47 31.96 -7.69
N ALA A 472 -29.68 32.80 -8.37
CA ALA A 472 -30.17 34.02 -9.03
C ALA A 472 -30.74 33.74 -10.42
N ASN A 473 -29.95 33.15 -11.32
CA ASN A 473 -30.27 32.94 -12.73
C ASN A 473 -29.73 31.60 -13.23
N ASP A 474 -30.14 31.17 -14.42
CA ASP A 474 -29.45 30.13 -15.19
C ASP A 474 -27.99 30.56 -15.43
N TYR A 475 -27.07 29.60 -15.45
CA TYR A 475 -25.64 29.91 -15.37
C TYR A 475 -24.74 28.96 -16.15
N THR A 476 -23.50 29.39 -16.33
CA THR A 476 -22.41 28.59 -16.89
C THR A 476 -21.16 28.85 -16.07
N THR A 477 -20.49 27.76 -15.71
CA THR A 477 -19.32 27.72 -14.84
C THR A 477 -18.53 26.45 -15.16
N GLY A 478 -17.58 26.10 -14.32
CA GLY A 478 -16.70 24.97 -14.48
C GLY A 478 -15.39 25.20 -13.75
N ILE A 479 -14.54 24.19 -13.82
CA ILE A 479 -13.14 24.27 -13.42
C ILE A 479 -12.29 23.88 -14.63
N GLU A 480 -11.23 24.61 -14.90
CA GLU A 480 -10.23 24.23 -15.90
C GLU A 480 -8.82 24.51 -15.42
N ARG A 481 -7.85 23.71 -15.87
CA ARG A 481 -6.42 23.92 -15.66
C ARG A 481 -5.65 23.69 -16.94
N LYS A 482 -4.44 24.20 -17.00
CA LYS A 482 -3.46 23.88 -18.04
C LYS A 482 -2.48 22.82 -17.56
N ILE A 483 -1.95 22.04 -18.49
CA ILE A 483 -0.81 21.14 -18.28
C ILE A 483 -0.08 20.92 -19.61
N THR A 484 1.25 20.92 -19.60
CA THR A 484 2.07 20.51 -20.75
C THR A 484 2.26 18.99 -20.70
N LEU A 485 1.93 18.32 -21.80
CA LEU A 485 2.00 16.86 -21.91
C LEU A 485 2.82 16.46 -23.15
N PRO A 486 3.70 15.44 -23.06
CA PRO A 486 4.44 14.92 -24.21
C PRO A 486 3.51 14.19 -25.22
N ALA A 487 4.09 13.59 -26.27
CA ALA A 487 3.35 12.73 -27.17
C ALA A 487 2.81 11.48 -26.44
N GLY A 488 1.63 10.97 -26.86
CA GLY A 488 1.00 9.78 -26.28
C GLY A 488 -0.53 9.85 -26.27
N THR A 489 -1.17 8.75 -25.87
CA THR A 489 -2.61 8.72 -25.59
C THR A 489 -2.85 8.93 -24.10
N TYR A 490 -3.88 9.72 -23.80
CA TYR A 490 -4.23 10.18 -22.47
C TYR A 490 -5.71 9.95 -22.20
N GLN A 491 -6.02 9.68 -20.94
CA GLN A 491 -7.36 9.51 -20.43
C GLN A 491 -7.61 10.57 -19.36
N PHE A 492 -8.70 11.33 -19.49
CA PHE A 492 -9.09 12.33 -18.50
C PHE A 492 -10.48 12.04 -17.96
N SER A 493 -10.67 12.16 -16.65
CA SER A 493 -11.95 12.00 -16.00
C SER A 493 -12.12 12.87 -14.76
N ALA A 494 -13.37 13.02 -14.33
CA ALA A 494 -13.80 13.76 -13.15
C ALA A 494 -15.04 13.10 -12.52
N GLN A 495 -15.17 13.16 -11.20
CA GLN A 495 -16.38 12.76 -10.48
C GLN A 495 -17.30 13.97 -10.28
N ILE A 496 -18.60 13.79 -10.55
CA ILE A 496 -19.58 14.88 -10.53
C ILE A 496 -20.88 14.39 -9.88
N GLN A 497 -21.40 15.11 -8.88
CA GLN A 497 -22.75 14.91 -8.33
C GLN A 497 -23.57 16.20 -8.38
N GLY A 498 -24.86 16.12 -8.01
CA GLY A 498 -25.72 17.30 -7.83
C GLY A 498 -27.19 17.02 -8.11
N GLY A 499 -27.98 18.08 -8.31
CA GLY A 499 -29.41 17.96 -8.56
C GLY A 499 -30.11 19.22 -9.05
N ASP A 500 -31.45 19.15 -9.07
CA ASP A 500 -32.36 20.25 -9.38
C ASP A 500 -32.15 20.90 -10.78
N THR A 501 -31.72 20.06 -11.73
CA THR A 501 -31.44 20.43 -13.15
C THR A 501 -32.64 20.33 -14.08
N ASN A 502 -33.71 19.65 -13.66
CA ASN A 502 -34.94 19.46 -14.45
C ASN A 502 -34.73 18.95 -15.89
N GLY A 503 -33.61 18.27 -16.19
CA GLY A 503 -33.23 17.82 -17.53
C GLY A 503 -32.61 18.91 -18.43
N SER A 504 -32.16 20.03 -17.84
CA SER A 504 -31.48 21.14 -18.53
C SER A 504 -29.95 21.07 -18.46
N GLU A 505 -29.40 20.07 -17.78
CA GLU A 505 -27.95 19.95 -17.55
C GLU A 505 -27.15 19.75 -18.85
N ASP A 506 -26.10 20.55 -18.99
CA ASP A 506 -25.10 20.40 -20.04
C ASP A 506 -23.71 20.43 -19.37
N ILE A 507 -23.30 19.26 -18.89
CA ILE A 507 -22.15 19.07 -18.01
C ILE A 507 -21.27 17.96 -18.59
N TYR A 508 -19.97 18.23 -18.78
CA TYR A 508 -19.03 17.28 -19.36
C TYR A 508 -17.57 17.63 -19.00
N ALA A 509 -16.71 16.60 -18.94
CA ALA A 509 -15.27 16.79 -18.94
C ALA A 509 -14.79 17.13 -20.37
N PHE A 510 -13.71 17.91 -20.52
CA PHE A 510 -13.13 18.27 -21.82
C PHE A 510 -11.60 18.32 -21.82
N ALA A 511 -11.02 18.19 -23.01
CA ALA A 511 -9.61 18.44 -23.30
C ALA A 511 -9.48 19.29 -24.56
N ARG A 512 -8.71 20.38 -24.49
CA ARG A 512 -8.58 21.41 -25.55
C ARG A 512 -7.13 21.85 -25.75
N ALA A 513 -6.69 21.84 -27.00
CA ALA A 513 -5.41 22.36 -27.50
C ALA A 513 -5.57 22.71 -29.00
N GLU A 514 -4.51 23.15 -29.67
CA GLU A 514 -4.55 23.45 -31.12
C GLU A 514 -4.99 22.24 -31.98
N ALA A 515 -4.56 21.03 -31.61
CA ALA A 515 -4.85 19.78 -32.32
C ALA A 515 -5.89 18.88 -31.64
N VAL A 516 -6.42 19.26 -30.47
CA VAL A 516 -7.35 18.44 -29.66
C VAL A 516 -8.53 19.28 -29.23
N ASN A 517 -9.75 18.79 -29.47
CA ASN A 517 -10.97 19.40 -28.93
C ASN A 517 -12.00 18.29 -28.71
N VAL A 518 -11.92 17.64 -27.54
CA VAL A 518 -12.78 16.51 -27.18
C VAL A 518 -13.51 16.77 -25.87
N GLN A 519 -14.62 16.06 -25.69
CA GLN A 519 -15.43 16.08 -24.47
C GLN A 519 -15.97 14.69 -24.15
N SER A 520 -16.31 14.46 -22.90
CA SER A 520 -17.00 13.25 -22.45
C SER A 520 -18.45 13.19 -22.97
N GLU A 521 -19.10 12.04 -22.75
CA GLU A 521 -20.56 12.03 -22.65
C GLU A 521 -21.04 12.98 -21.53
N LYS A 522 -22.29 13.47 -21.63
CA LYS A 522 -22.82 14.44 -20.68
C LYS A 522 -23.23 13.77 -19.37
N ALA A 523 -22.65 14.22 -18.26
CA ALA A 523 -23.02 13.77 -16.92
C ALA A 523 -24.43 14.24 -16.56
N LYS A 524 -25.26 13.33 -16.05
CA LYS A 524 -26.63 13.63 -15.63
C LYS A 524 -26.70 13.64 -14.11
N LEU A 525 -26.97 14.81 -13.52
CA LEU A 525 -26.96 14.95 -12.06
C LEU A 525 -28.11 14.14 -11.45
N ALA A 526 -27.76 13.16 -10.61
CA ALA A 526 -28.67 12.09 -10.19
C ALA A 526 -29.04 12.15 -8.70
N GLY A 527 -28.83 13.29 -8.04
CA GLY A 527 -29.10 13.54 -6.63
C GLY A 527 -27.84 13.51 -5.76
N TRP A 528 -28.07 13.76 -4.47
CA TRP A 528 -27.05 13.84 -3.42
C TRP A 528 -26.34 12.50 -3.20
N SER A 529 -25.00 12.56 -3.12
CA SER A 529 -24.07 11.41 -3.11
C SER A 529 -24.17 10.46 -4.31
N ASN A 530 -24.94 10.79 -5.36
CA ASN A 530 -25.10 9.95 -6.55
C ASN A 530 -24.12 10.35 -7.66
N TRP A 531 -22.84 10.07 -7.39
CA TRP A 531 -21.70 10.46 -8.21
C TRP A 531 -21.70 9.79 -9.59
N GLN A 532 -21.49 10.61 -10.62
CA GLN A 532 -21.30 10.24 -12.01
C GLN A 532 -19.85 10.49 -12.42
N THR A 533 -19.27 9.62 -13.25
CA THR A 533 -17.93 9.85 -13.81
C THR A 533 -18.04 10.43 -15.23
N ALA A 534 -17.59 11.66 -15.42
CA ALA A 534 -17.36 12.22 -16.76
C ALA A 534 -15.96 11.79 -17.23
N LYS A 535 -15.85 11.11 -18.38
CA LYS A 535 -14.58 10.53 -18.87
C LYS A 535 -14.42 10.65 -20.38
N LEU A 536 -13.19 10.89 -20.83
CA LEU A 536 -12.77 10.99 -22.24
C LEU A 536 -11.34 10.47 -22.44
N ASN A 537 -10.98 10.21 -23.70
CA ASN A 537 -9.60 9.93 -24.12
C ASN A 537 -9.18 10.94 -25.22
N PHE A 538 -7.89 11.23 -25.34
CA PHE A 538 -7.30 12.02 -26.43
C PHE A 538 -5.85 11.59 -26.73
N THR A 539 -5.32 11.94 -27.90
CA THR A 539 -3.94 11.61 -28.29
C THR A 539 -3.20 12.87 -28.73
N LEU A 540 -1.94 12.99 -28.32
CA LEU A 540 -1.00 14.03 -28.70
C LEU A 540 0.12 13.44 -29.56
N THR A 541 0.46 14.10 -30.67
CA THR A 541 1.54 13.67 -31.59
C THR A 541 2.87 14.39 -31.34
N LYS A 542 2.92 15.30 -30.37
CA LYS A 542 4.08 16.09 -29.94
C LYS A 542 3.79 16.66 -28.54
N GLU A 543 4.82 17.17 -27.86
CA GLU A 543 4.61 17.97 -26.65
C GLU A 543 3.65 19.15 -26.91
N THR A 544 2.63 19.29 -26.06
CA THR A 544 1.51 20.22 -26.24
C THR A 544 0.99 20.70 -24.88
N GLU A 545 0.73 22.01 -24.75
CA GLU A 545 -0.07 22.55 -23.64
C GLU A 545 -1.56 22.25 -23.88
N VAL A 546 -2.20 21.57 -22.93
CA VAL A 546 -3.62 21.19 -22.99
C VAL A 546 -4.38 21.84 -21.84
N THR A 547 -5.50 22.50 -22.16
CA THR A 547 -6.50 22.89 -21.16
C THR A 547 -7.43 21.71 -20.91
N LEU A 548 -7.48 21.25 -19.66
CA LEU A 548 -8.35 20.18 -19.17
C LEU A 548 -9.36 20.75 -18.18
N GLY A 549 -10.58 20.25 -18.17
CA GLY A 549 -11.57 20.76 -17.22
C GLY A 549 -12.94 20.10 -17.28
N VAL A 550 -13.82 20.56 -16.41
CA VAL A 550 -15.24 20.22 -16.40
C VAL A 550 -16.04 21.47 -16.71
N PHE A 551 -16.79 21.43 -17.81
CA PHE A 551 -17.77 22.45 -18.17
C PHE A 551 -19.09 22.16 -17.46
N VAL A 552 -19.72 23.20 -16.91
CA VAL A 552 -21.04 23.12 -16.27
C VAL A 552 -21.96 24.21 -16.81
N LYS A 553 -23.12 23.81 -17.34
CA LYS A 553 -24.26 24.69 -17.57
C LYS A 553 -25.52 24.07 -16.97
N ALA A 554 -26.26 24.87 -16.20
CA ALA A 554 -27.44 24.43 -15.46
C ALA A 554 -28.43 25.58 -15.21
N ASN A 555 -29.68 25.26 -14.87
CA ASN A 555 -30.70 26.26 -14.54
C ASN A 555 -30.48 26.89 -13.16
N LYS A 556 -31.15 28.03 -12.94
CA LYS A 556 -31.32 28.67 -11.63
C LYS A 556 -31.73 27.63 -10.58
N GLY A 557 -30.99 27.55 -9.48
CA GLY A 557 -31.27 26.66 -8.36
C GLY A 557 -30.70 25.25 -8.49
N SER A 558 -30.22 24.83 -9.66
CA SER A 558 -29.41 23.61 -9.76
C SER A 558 -28.11 23.78 -8.98
N TRP A 559 -27.64 22.68 -8.41
CA TRP A 559 -26.42 22.61 -7.60
C TRP A 559 -25.65 21.34 -7.94
N GLY A 560 -24.37 21.30 -7.55
CA GLY A 560 -23.59 20.07 -7.60
C GLY A 560 -22.17 20.26 -7.10
N THR A 561 -21.37 19.21 -7.24
CA THR A 561 -19.98 19.14 -6.77
C THR A 561 -19.14 18.41 -7.81
N ILE A 562 -17.95 18.95 -8.09
CA ILE A 562 -16.91 18.33 -8.92
C ILE A 562 -15.76 17.93 -8.00
N ASP A 563 -15.26 16.71 -8.16
CA ASP A 563 -14.17 16.15 -7.38
C ASP A 563 -13.38 15.08 -8.16
N ASP A 564 -12.31 14.53 -7.58
CA ASP A 564 -11.49 13.42 -8.11
C ASP A 564 -11.17 13.58 -9.61
N LEU A 565 -10.43 14.64 -9.96
CA LEU A 565 -9.86 14.74 -11.30
C LEU A 565 -8.76 13.69 -11.47
N LEU A 566 -8.76 13.01 -12.62
CA LEU A 566 -7.78 11.98 -12.95
C LEU A 566 -7.36 12.13 -14.40
N LEU A 567 -6.11 12.53 -14.64
CA LEU A 567 -5.46 12.47 -15.94
C LEU A 567 -4.39 11.37 -15.92
N THR A 568 -4.46 10.43 -16.85
CA THR A 568 -3.45 9.38 -16.99
C THR A 568 -2.94 9.27 -18.42
N ARG A 569 -1.76 8.67 -18.60
CA ARG A 569 -1.17 8.33 -19.91
C ARG A 569 -1.30 6.82 -20.10
N GLU A 570 -1.89 6.38 -21.20
CA GLU A 570 -2.04 4.96 -21.49
C GLU A 570 -0.66 4.29 -21.61
N GLY A 571 -0.53 3.09 -21.02
CA GLY A 571 0.70 2.31 -21.06
C GLY A 571 1.07 1.89 -22.48
N VAL A 572 2.37 1.85 -22.77
CA VAL A 572 2.89 1.42 -24.08
C VAL A 572 3.47 0.01 -23.94
N ASP A 573 2.92 -0.95 -24.69
CA ASP A 573 3.34 -2.35 -24.75
C ASP A 573 4.69 -2.46 -25.46
N LYS A 574 5.76 -2.27 -24.68
CA LYS A 574 7.16 -2.50 -25.07
C LYS A 574 7.53 -4.00 -25.10
N THR A 575 6.64 -4.92 -24.71
CA THR A 575 6.97 -6.35 -24.52
C THR A 575 7.31 -7.03 -25.83
N LYS A 576 6.60 -6.72 -26.93
CA LYS A 576 6.89 -7.27 -28.26
C LYS A 576 8.30 -6.90 -28.73
N LEU A 577 8.66 -5.62 -28.64
CA LEU A 577 9.95 -5.12 -29.10
C LEU A 577 11.11 -5.64 -28.23
N GLY A 578 10.93 -5.68 -26.91
CA GLY A 578 11.91 -6.28 -25.99
C GLY A 578 12.12 -7.78 -26.25
N THR A 579 11.07 -8.51 -26.62
CA THR A 579 11.14 -9.93 -26.99
C THR A 579 11.87 -10.12 -28.32
N ALA A 580 11.55 -9.31 -29.35
CA ALA A 580 12.21 -9.35 -30.65
C ALA A 580 13.71 -8.99 -30.55
N LEU A 581 14.05 -7.92 -29.84
CA LEU A 581 15.44 -7.54 -29.58
C LEU A 581 16.23 -8.63 -28.81
N SER A 582 15.55 -9.43 -27.99
CA SER A 582 16.18 -10.55 -27.29
C SER A 582 16.47 -11.72 -28.25
N SER A 583 15.54 -12.08 -29.14
CA SER A 583 15.77 -13.16 -30.12
C SER A 583 16.81 -12.80 -31.20
N VAL A 584 16.96 -11.52 -31.54
CA VAL A 584 17.97 -11.08 -32.52
C VAL A 584 19.41 -11.19 -31.98
N LYS A 585 19.63 -11.14 -30.66
CA LYS A 585 20.97 -11.33 -30.07
C LYS A 585 21.56 -12.70 -30.38
N GLU A 586 20.73 -13.74 -30.49
CA GLU A 586 21.15 -15.07 -30.91
C GLU A 586 21.56 -15.07 -32.39
N LYS A 587 20.78 -14.41 -33.25
CA LYS A 587 21.07 -14.29 -34.69
C LYS A 587 22.32 -13.47 -35.00
N LEU A 588 22.62 -12.43 -34.22
CA LEU A 588 23.86 -11.67 -34.34
C LEU A 588 25.11 -12.48 -33.90
N ALA A 589 24.93 -13.57 -33.15
CA ALA A 589 26.02 -14.50 -32.83
C ALA A 589 26.30 -15.52 -33.96
N GLU A 590 25.32 -15.79 -34.84
CA GLU A 590 25.41 -16.68 -36.01
C GLU A 590 26.30 -16.11 -37.16
N THR A 591 27.40 -15.43 -36.83
CA THR A 591 28.33 -14.73 -37.75
C THR A 591 28.97 -15.59 -38.85
N MET A 592 28.89 -16.92 -38.74
CA MET A 592 29.35 -17.89 -39.73
C MET A 592 28.26 -18.31 -40.73
N HIS A 593 27.01 -17.85 -40.56
CA HIS A 593 25.85 -18.31 -41.35
C HIS A 593 25.27 -17.26 -42.30
N TYR A 594 25.60 -15.97 -42.15
CA TYR A 594 25.06 -14.87 -42.98
C TYR A 594 26.15 -13.91 -43.46
N THR A 595 25.87 -13.15 -44.52
CA THR A 595 26.82 -12.17 -45.07
C THR A 595 27.07 -11.03 -44.07
N LYS A 596 28.29 -10.47 -44.10
CA LYS A 596 28.68 -9.35 -43.23
C LYS A 596 27.76 -8.14 -43.40
N ASP A 597 27.37 -7.84 -44.64
CA ASP A 597 26.60 -6.66 -44.97
C ASP A 597 25.15 -6.78 -44.45
N SER A 598 24.53 -7.97 -44.58
CA SER A 598 23.19 -8.20 -44.00
C SER A 598 23.20 -8.24 -42.47
N LEU A 599 24.28 -8.73 -41.84
CA LEU A 599 24.47 -8.65 -40.39
C LEU A 599 24.74 -7.22 -39.90
N ALA A 600 25.40 -6.38 -40.70
CA ALA A 600 25.62 -4.97 -40.36
C ALA A 600 24.30 -4.20 -40.34
N ASN A 601 23.46 -4.35 -41.37
CA ASN A 601 22.13 -3.74 -41.43
C ASN A 601 21.23 -4.20 -40.26
N LEU A 602 21.27 -5.49 -39.90
CA LEU A 602 20.52 -5.99 -38.75
C LEU A 602 21.05 -5.41 -37.42
N LYS A 603 22.36 -5.19 -37.29
CA LYS A 603 22.93 -4.53 -36.10
C LYS A 603 22.52 -3.06 -36.00
N GLU A 604 22.43 -2.35 -37.12
CA GLU A 604 21.95 -0.96 -37.19
C GLU A 604 20.50 -0.86 -36.73
N GLN A 605 19.59 -1.67 -37.27
CA GLN A 605 18.18 -1.71 -36.81
C GLN A 605 18.04 -2.12 -35.33
N VAL A 606 18.94 -2.97 -34.82
CA VAL A 606 18.98 -3.35 -33.40
C VAL A 606 19.41 -2.20 -32.49
N GLU A 607 20.18 -1.23 -32.98
CA GLU A 607 20.55 -0.02 -32.25
C GLU A 607 19.42 1.03 -32.29
N GLU A 608 18.73 1.19 -33.43
CA GLU A 608 17.52 2.01 -33.55
C GLU A 608 16.38 1.50 -32.65
N ALA A 609 16.02 0.22 -32.76
CA ALA A 609 15.00 -0.42 -31.95
C ALA A 609 15.33 -0.38 -30.44
N GLN A 610 16.61 -0.43 -30.05
CA GLN A 610 17.01 -0.22 -28.66
C GLN A 610 16.83 1.23 -28.20
N ALA A 611 17.12 2.22 -29.06
CA ALA A 611 16.89 3.63 -28.73
C ALA A 611 15.39 3.93 -28.51
N ILE A 612 14.51 3.40 -29.37
CA ILE A 612 13.05 3.54 -29.20
C ILE A 612 12.52 2.74 -28.01
N LEU A 613 13.08 1.56 -27.70
CA LEU A 613 12.73 0.82 -26.48
C LEU A 613 13.06 1.63 -25.21
N GLN A 614 14.20 2.34 -25.19
CA GLN A 614 14.65 3.16 -24.05
C GLN A 614 14.07 4.59 -24.04
N LYS A 615 13.26 4.96 -25.04
CA LYS A 615 12.64 6.30 -25.13
C LYS A 615 11.42 6.41 -24.21
N ASP A 616 11.40 7.41 -23.32
CA ASP A 616 10.34 7.61 -22.31
C ASP A 616 9.04 8.18 -22.91
N ASP A 617 9.15 9.04 -23.91
CA ASP A 617 8.02 9.62 -24.64
C ASP A 617 7.54 8.75 -25.83
N ALA A 618 8.12 7.55 -26.01
CA ALA A 618 7.75 6.63 -27.09
C ALA A 618 6.24 6.34 -27.13
N THR A 619 5.71 6.25 -28.33
CA THR A 619 4.32 5.87 -28.62
C THR A 619 4.22 4.40 -29.04
N GLN A 620 3.02 3.80 -28.92
CA GLN A 620 2.80 2.44 -29.43
C GLN A 620 3.06 2.34 -30.95
N ALA A 621 2.79 3.40 -31.70
CA ALA A 621 3.07 3.44 -33.14
C ALA A 621 4.57 3.35 -33.47
N GLU A 622 5.45 3.98 -32.67
CA GLU A 622 6.90 3.84 -32.82
C GLU A 622 7.38 2.44 -32.40
N ILE A 623 6.82 1.88 -31.32
CA ILE A 623 7.16 0.53 -30.86
C ILE A 623 6.73 -0.56 -31.86
N ASP A 624 5.52 -0.45 -32.42
CA ASP A 624 5.02 -1.37 -33.43
C ASP A 624 5.77 -1.20 -34.76
N ALA A 625 6.13 0.03 -35.16
CA ALA A 625 6.94 0.29 -36.35
C ALA A 625 8.36 -0.29 -36.23
N GLU A 626 9.02 -0.17 -35.07
CA GLU A 626 10.31 -0.84 -34.83
C GLU A 626 10.18 -2.36 -34.79
N CYS A 627 9.04 -2.92 -34.35
CA CYS A 627 8.79 -4.36 -34.48
C CYS A 627 8.73 -4.79 -35.95
N GLU A 628 8.08 -4.02 -36.83
CA GLU A 628 8.03 -4.29 -38.27
C GLU A 628 9.39 -4.06 -38.96
N ALA A 629 10.12 -3.01 -38.61
CA ALA A 629 11.45 -2.71 -39.15
C ALA A 629 12.47 -3.79 -38.74
N LEU A 630 12.54 -4.16 -37.46
CA LEU A 630 13.40 -5.22 -36.96
C LEU A 630 13.05 -6.58 -37.59
N GLN A 631 11.76 -6.90 -37.74
CA GLN A 631 11.31 -8.11 -38.42
C GLN A 631 11.63 -8.12 -39.93
N THR A 632 11.68 -6.94 -40.57
CA THR A 632 12.13 -6.78 -41.96
C THR A 632 13.64 -6.97 -42.07
N ALA A 633 14.43 -6.42 -41.15
CA ALA A 633 15.87 -6.59 -41.09
C ALA A 633 16.28 -8.07 -40.87
N ILE A 634 15.53 -8.82 -40.03
CA ILE A 634 15.71 -10.27 -39.87
C ILE A 634 15.44 -11.02 -41.19
N GLN A 635 14.40 -10.65 -41.94
CA GLN A 635 14.07 -11.26 -43.23
C GLN A 635 15.05 -10.88 -44.35
N ALA A 636 15.76 -9.77 -44.20
CA ALA A 636 16.83 -9.34 -45.11
C ALA A 636 18.20 -10.01 -44.86
N LEU A 637 18.31 -10.92 -43.88
CA LEU A 637 19.51 -11.73 -43.68
C LEU A 637 19.79 -12.63 -44.89
N VAL A 638 20.98 -12.49 -45.47
CA VAL A 638 21.43 -13.27 -46.63
C VAL A 638 22.32 -14.40 -46.14
N PRO A 639 21.94 -15.69 -46.26
CA PRO A 639 22.78 -16.80 -45.84
C PRO A 639 24.08 -16.90 -46.63
N LEU A 640 25.14 -17.38 -45.97
CA LEU A 640 26.36 -17.83 -46.64
C LEU A 640 26.11 -19.23 -47.23
N GLU A 641 26.05 -19.32 -48.56
CA GLU A 641 25.90 -20.61 -49.24
C GLU A 641 27.07 -21.55 -48.91
N ASN A 642 26.74 -22.74 -48.43
CA ASN A 642 27.72 -23.66 -47.87
C ASN A 642 28.47 -24.39 -48.98
N GLN A 643 29.66 -23.90 -49.33
CA GLN A 643 30.60 -24.43 -50.33
C GLN A 643 31.21 -25.81 -49.93
N SER A 644 30.38 -26.81 -49.63
CA SER A 644 30.82 -28.19 -49.42
C SER A 644 29.72 -29.25 -49.55
N SER A 645 29.55 -29.84 -50.74
CA SER A 645 29.44 -31.31 -50.90
C SER A 645 29.37 -31.77 -52.38
N SER A 646 29.79 -33.02 -52.62
CA SER A 646 29.74 -33.78 -53.88
C SER A 646 30.62 -33.33 -55.07
N ASN A 647 31.85 -33.87 -55.15
CA ASN A 647 32.12 -34.98 -56.07
C ASN A 647 33.59 -35.47 -56.02
N VAL A 648 33.80 -36.64 -55.42
CA VAL A 648 34.89 -37.59 -55.78
C VAL A 648 34.26 -38.98 -55.78
N GLN A 649 34.53 -39.78 -56.83
CA GLN A 649 33.93 -41.10 -57.03
C GLN A 649 34.79 -42.22 -56.43
N HIS A 650 34.14 -43.28 -55.96
CA HIS A 650 34.24 -44.66 -56.45
C HIS A 650 33.25 -45.50 -55.63
N GLU A 651 32.24 -46.15 -56.21
CA GLU A 651 32.33 -47.38 -57.02
C GLU A 651 33.18 -48.48 -56.37
N ASP A 652 32.51 -49.48 -55.81
CA ASP A 652 32.73 -50.84 -56.28
C ASP A 652 31.39 -51.61 -56.27
N THR A 653 31.24 -52.61 -57.13
CA THR A 653 30.00 -53.38 -57.28
C THR A 653 30.25 -54.88 -57.29
N LYS A 654 29.54 -55.62 -56.43
CA LYS A 654 28.90 -56.86 -56.88
C LYS A 654 27.76 -57.38 -56.00
N LYS A 655 26.85 -58.04 -56.72
CA LYS A 655 25.78 -58.93 -56.26
C LYS A 655 26.43 -60.22 -55.67
N THR A 656 25.73 -61.19 -55.06
CA THR A 656 24.38 -61.69 -55.37
C THR A 656 23.94 -62.71 -54.30
N LYS A 657 22.61 -62.81 -54.02
CA LYS A 657 21.86 -64.05 -53.63
C LYS A 657 22.28 -64.75 -52.31
N GLU A 658 21.46 -65.57 -51.64
CA GLU A 658 20.02 -65.92 -51.73
C GLU A 658 19.52 -66.43 -50.35
N ASN A 659 18.19 -66.50 -50.16
CA ASN A 659 17.41 -67.48 -49.34
C ASN A 659 18.00 -68.00 -47.98
N SER A 660 17.27 -68.07 -46.85
CA SER A 660 15.85 -68.47 -46.71
C SER A 660 15.27 -68.35 -45.29
N ASN A 661 13.93 -68.27 -45.21
CA ASN A 661 13.03 -68.93 -44.24
C ASN A 661 12.88 -68.51 -42.75
N ASN A 662 11.59 -68.50 -42.36
CA ASN A 662 10.98 -68.84 -41.06
C ASN A 662 10.83 -67.80 -39.93
N LYS A 663 9.53 -67.46 -39.69
CA LYS A 663 8.81 -67.46 -38.39
C LYS A 663 9.23 -66.44 -37.29
N GLU A 664 8.34 -65.92 -36.43
CA GLU A 664 6.91 -66.24 -36.21
C GLU A 664 6.05 -65.01 -35.83
N GLN A 665 4.73 -65.24 -35.70
CA GLN A 665 3.64 -64.32 -35.33
C GLN A 665 3.77 -63.73 -33.91
N LYS A 666 3.00 -62.72 -33.43
CA LYS A 666 1.76 -62.03 -33.87
C LYS A 666 1.71 -60.64 -33.18
N GLY A 667 1.26 -59.55 -33.82
CA GLY A 667 -0.14 -59.09 -33.86
C GLY A 667 -0.22 -57.67 -33.25
N GLU A 668 -1.15 -56.77 -33.59
CA GLU A 668 -2.29 -56.85 -34.53
C GLU A 668 -2.46 -55.54 -35.35
N ASN A 669 -3.29 -55.65 -36.39
CA ASN A 669 -3.96 -54.64 -37.25
C ASN A 669 -4.07 -53.16 -36.77
N SER A 670 -4.11 -52.15 -37.67
CA SER A 670 -4.12 -52.18 -39.14
C SER A 670 -3.82 -50.82 -39.82
N HIS A 671 -3.15 -50.88 -40.98
CA HIS A 671 -3.23 -49.92 -42.10
C HIS A 671 -4.68 -49.81 -42.66
N ALA A 672 -5.08 -48.86 -43.52
CA ALA A 672 -4.61 -47.52 -43.91
C ALA A 672 -5.58 -47.00 -45.01
N GLY A 673 -5.41 -45.78 -45.51
CA GLY A 673 -5.89 -45.40 -46.85
C GLY A 673 -6.98 -44.33 -46.93
N LEU A 674 -6.54 -43.09 -47.19
CA LEU A 674 -6.95 -42.25 -48.35
C LEU A 674 -8.33 -42.48 -48.98
N THR A 675 -9.16 -41.43 -49.04
CA THR A 675 -9.42 -40.63 -50.27
C THR A 675 -10.14 -39.32 -49.95
N ASP A 676 -10.00 -38.32 -50.81
CA ASP A 676 -10.65 -37.01 -50.72
C ASP A 676 -12.17 -37.04 -50.95
N SER A 677 -12.87 -35.99 -50.52
CA SER A 677 -13.74 -35.21 -51.43
C SER A 677 -14.25 -33.90 -50.80
N ASP A 678 -14.31 -32.86 -51.62
CA ASP A 678 -14.96 -31.59 -51.34
C ASP A 678 -16.47 -31.72 -51.06
N SER A 679 -17.04 -30.81 -50.26
CA SER A 679 -17.92 -29.77 -50.83
C SER A 679 -18.53 -28.82 -49.80
N SER A 680 -18.61 -27.54 -50.18
CA SER A 680 -19.37 -26.50 -49.48
C SER A 680 -20.65 -26.14 -50.24
N ASN A 681 -21.76 -25.81 -49.56
CA ASN A 681 -22.54 -24.62 -49.92
C ASN A 681 -23.53 -24.11 -48.86
N LYS A 682 -24.21 -23.00 -49.19
CA LYS A 682 -24.94 -22.06 -48.32
C LYS A 682 -26.48 -22.20 -48.36
N ASN A 683 -27.15 -21.38 -47.54
CA ASN A 683 -28.58 -20.97 -47.54
C ASN A 683 -29.59 -21.93 -46.87
N GLY A 684 -30.73 -21.48 -46.30
CA GLY A 684 -31.11 -20.10 -45.95
C GLY A 684 -32.62 -19.84 -45.72
N LYS A 685 -32.97 -19.26 -44.55
CA LYS A 685 -34.23 -18.54 -44.15
C LYS A 685 -35.62 -19.24 -44.13
N SER A 686 -36.33 -19.04 -42.99
CA SER A 686 -37.81 -19.03 -42.79
C SER A 686 -38.56 -20.38 -42.85
N SER A 687 -39.74 -20.63 -42.25
CA SER A 687 -40.52 -20.07 -41.10
C SER A 687 -41.70 -21.07 -40.78
N GLN A 688 -42.73 -20.92 -39.92
CA GLN A 688 -43.32 -19.83 -39.10
C GLN A 688 -44.27 -20.43 -38.00
N THR A 689 -45.21 -19.63 -37.45
CA THR A 689 -46.36 -19.97 -36.55
C THR A 689 -46.04 -20.13 -35.05
N ASN A 690 -46.94 -19.82 -34.08
CA ASN A 690 -48.37 -19.48 -34.17
C ASN A 690 -48.84 -18.36 -33.18
N ARG A 691 -50.12 -17.95 -33.24
CA ARG A 691 -50.74 -16.79 -32.51
C ARG A 691 -51.29 -17.19 -31.10
N ASN A 692 -51.89 -16.36 -30.23
CA ASN A 692 -52.71 -15.13 -30.40
C ASN A 692 -53.01 -14.38 -29.05
N LYS A 693 -53.17 -13.03 -29.09
CA LYS A 693 -53.96 -12.05 -28.25
C LYS A 693 -54.33 -12.31 -26.75
N GLY A 694 -54.42 -11.32 -25.86
CA GLY A 694 -54.09 -9.86 -25.93
C GLY A 694 -54.92 -8.91 -25.01
N THR A 695 -54.51 -7.64 -24.93
CA THR A 695 -55.20 -6.40 -24.43
C THR A 695 -55.32 -6.09 -22.90
N LEU A 696 -55.01 -4.82 -22.56
CA LEU A 696 -55.26 -4.10 -21.29
C LEU A 696 -56.58 -3.28 -21.38
N PRO A 697 -57.14 -2.73 -20.27
CA PRO A 697 -57.10 -1.25 -20.11
C PRO A 697 -57.19 -0.64 -18.67
N THR A 698 -56.48 0.50 -18.51
CA THR A 698 -56.78 1.77 -17.79
C THR A 698 -57.72 1.90 -16.54
N THR A 699 -57.16 2.56 -15.51
CA THR A 699 -57.70 3.70 -14.72
C THR A 699 -58.86 3.60 -13.69
N SER A 700 -58.55 4.12 -12.49
CA SER A 700 -59.29 5.14 -11.69
C SER A 700 -60.31 4.77 -10.59
N ASP A 701 -60.04 5.36 -9.41
CA ASP A 701 -60.93 6.18 -8.56
C ASP A 701 -61.59 5.62 -7.28
N LYS A 702 -61.58 6.49 -6.24
CA LYS A 702 -62.24 6.48 -4.91
C LYS A 702 -61.86 5.38 -3.90
N LYS A 703 -62.09 5.52 -2.58
CA LYS A 703 -62.08 6.60 -1.53
C LYS A 703 -62.92 6.07 -0.33
N LEU A 704 -62.65 6.61 0.86
CA LEU A 704 -63.47 6.50 2.10
C LEU A 704 -63.45 5.13 2.83
N ALA A 705 -63.51 5.06 4.18
CA ALA A 705 -63.58 6.15 5.19
C ALA A 705 -63.17 5.73 6.63
N LYS A 706 -62.58 6.68 7.39
CA LYS A 706 -62.87 7.07 8.81
C LYS A 706 -62.64 6.03 9.94
N THR A 707 -62.42 6.36 11.23
CA THR A 707 -62.28 7.60 12.07
C THR A 707 -61.52 7.22 13.37
N LYS A 708 -61.11 8.05 14.36
CA LYS A 708 -61.21 9.50 14.76
C LYS A 708 -59.81 9.89 15.35
N GLU A 709 -59.37 11.14 15.60
CA GLU A 709 -59.81 12.23 16.51
C GLU A 709 -59.85 11.85 18.02
N LEU A 710 -59.47 12.68 19.01
CA LEU A 710 -59.47 14.16 19.08
C LEU A 710 -58.23 14.82 19.76
N LEU A 711 -58.17 16.16 19.60
CA LEU A 711 -57.34 17.21 20.23
C LEU A 711 -57.88 17.58 21.66
N PRO A 712 -57.41 18.61 22.46
CA PRO A 712 -56.64 19.80 22.04
C PRO A 712 -55.67 20.56 23.03
N SER A 713 -54.71 21.28 22.42
CA SER A 713 -54.31 22.70 22.63
C SER A 713 -53.80 23.33 23.96
N THR A 714 -52.91 24.33 23.78
CA THR A 714 -52.52 25.50 24.63
C THR A 714 -51.42 25.32 25.70
N GLY A 715 -50.48 26.29 25.73
CA GLY A 715 -49.34 26.35 26.68
C GLY A 715 -48.19 27.29 26.26
N THR A 716 -48.29 28.59 26.58
CA THR A 716 -47.26 29.65 26.47
C THR A 716 -46.06 29.45 27.44
N SER A 717 -44.88 30.10 27.34
CA SER A 717 -44.34 31.22 26.51
C SER A 717 -42.82 31.46 26.72
N MET A 718 -42.12 32.01 25.72
CA MET A 718 -40.91 32.89 25.81
C MET A 718 -39.63 32.30 26.49
N SER A 719 -38.40 32.80 26.27
CA SER A 719 -37.98 34.15 25.84
C SER A 719 -36.64 34.20 25.06
N TYR A 720 -36.49 35.27 24.27
CA TYR A 720 -35.27 35.94 23.77
C TYR A 720 -34.17 35.20 22.98
N LEU A 721 -34.11 35.59 21.71
CA LEU A 721 -32.91 35.64 20.87
C LEU A 721 -32.47 37.12 20.74
N ALA A 722 -31.17 37.40 20.87
CA ALA A 722 -30.51 38.64 20.45
C ALA A 722 -29.00 38.35 20.28
N GLY A 723 -28.28 38.92 19.33
CA GLY A 723 -28.67 39.89 18.30
C GLY A 723 -27.44 40.65 17.79
N ILE A 724 -26.58 40.00 16.99
CA ILE A 724 -25.29 40.56 16.56
C ILE A 724 -25.50 41.52 15.37
N GLY A 725 -24.98 42.75 15.49
CA GLY A 725 -25.10 43.80 14.48
C GLY A 725 -23.87 44.73 14.45
N VAL A 726 -23.00 44.48 13.47
CA VAL A 726 -21.79 45.22 13.05
C VAL A 726 -21.82 46.75 13.20
N VAL A 727 -20.71 47.36 13.67
CA VAL A 727 -20.12 48.63 13.16
C VAL A 727 -18.61 48.71 13.54
N PHE A 728 -17.76 49.23 12.65
CA PHE A 728 -16.35 49.60 12.88
C PHE A 728 -16.21 50.97 13.59
N LEU A 729 -15.17 51.19 14.40
CA LEU A 729 -13.98 52.04 14.06
C LEU A 729 -13.03 52.23 15.27
N SER A 730 -11.75 52.52 14.97
CA SER A 730 -10.61 52.64 15.90
C SER A 730 -10.49 53.98 16.67
N VAL A 731 -9.94 53.92 17.90
CA VAL A 731 -9.18 55.04 18.53
C VAL A 731 -7.91 54.48 19.21
N PHE A 732 -6.88 55.31 19.34
CA PHE A 732 -5.49 54.97 19.70
C PHE A 732 -5.08 55.57 21.08
N VAL A 733 -3.82 55.36 21.50
CA VAL A 733 -3.08 56.05 22.60
C VAL A 733 -3.30 55.58 24.06
N ALA A 734 -2.27 54.91 24.61
CA ALA A 734 -1.64 55.10 25.94
C ALA A 734 -0.57 53.99 26.14
N VAL A 735 0.65 54.19 26.66
CA VAL A 735 1.36 55.36 27.22
C VAL A 735 2.82 55.37 26.69
N ILE A 736 3.35 56.55 26.37
CA ILE A 736 4.82 56.80 26.36
C ILE A 736 5.11 57.91 27.36
N SER A 737 6.09 57.71 28.25
CA SER A 737 6.69 58.80 29.02
C SER A 737 8.09 58.45 29.52
N LYS A 738 9.09 59.10 28.90
CA LYS A 738 10.51 59.15 29.30
C LYS A 738 11.28 57.81 29.17
N LYS A 739 12.59 57.82 28.85
CA LYS A 739 13.57 58.90 29.08
C LYS A 739 14.76 58.88 28.08
N ASN A 740 15.18 60.08 27.66
CA ASN A 740 16.54 60.50 27.30
C ASN A 740 17.30 59.94 26.06
N ASN A 741 17.48 60.85 25.09
CA ASN A 741 18.76 61.47 24.69
C ASN A 741 19.42 61.13 23.33
N GLN A 742 19.53 62.21 22.54
CA GLN A 742 20.44 62.50 21.40
C GLN A 742 20.24 61.69 20.13
#